data_AF-D3Q8V1-F1
#
_entry.id   AF-D3Q8V1-F1
#
_cell.length_a   1.000
_cell.length_b   1.000
_cell.length_c   1.000
_cell.angle_alpha   90.00
_cell.angle_beta   90.00
_cell.angle_gamma   90.00
#
_symmetry.space_group_name_H-M   'P 1'
#
loop_
_entity.id
_entity.type
_entity.pdbx_description
1 polymer ?
#
loop_
_entity_poly.entity_id
_entity_poly.type
_entity_poly.pdbx_seq_one_letter_code
_entity_poly.pdbx_strand_id
1 'polypeptide(L)'
;MRGATSGLPGVGLDELNATAALTNRVDDKFLVPTSVAVDALAPLAGPGTRILQIDGRRVFGYRSTYFDTPDLWTFRSHRQQRRQRAKIRTRSYVDSGLSFLEVKLNGARDNTDKHRIPHPEAMTADGRAFVDRVLTSAHGRGAPARLVPVLCVTYSRLTLLVADGSARITCDVDLAWQLPDGTGFAARDDLVLIEVKSPPGRQLRLPELPRSRQGLSKYCLGITALHPDLSGNPWYRTVRLLSRATGRATVPSGLAEFRRHPRAAPSRRLTAGRLRCRLLDWDSPSRQGPPMTATATTTPGITTGPAPTRGWFAVVSVMTGLFAIVTTEILPIGLLVPIRDGFGVSDGVAGLTMTLPGLLAAVAAPLVTVATARLDRRVMLCVLMAVLAVANLLAALAPAFWVMLVSRILVGVVIGGFWSIGAGLAPRLVRAKAVSMATAVVFAAVPLGSVLGVPAGTFLGSLAGWRAAFAVMTAVSVAVLVALALSLPGLPPLRVTGAAVLRELLRRKAVRYGLLVTAVVVVAHFATYTYVTPLLVEVNAVDVGLISTLLLVYGVAGVAGNFVAGAVMARGHRAVFAVAALVLAAATLLLPLAGNGIVPVAGLLVLWGLAYGAVPACSQTWFARAAPDAPEAATVVFTASFQAALSAGALVGGVVVDATSTVTVMLAGSGLAVVAAALIAATRGSRRIRVLCLVRQPFDTRRRLGGRDGQAVHQQTNSKEQACESAIWSRRRPW
;
A
#
# COMPACT_ATOMS: atom_id res chain seq x y z
N MET A 1 -12.36 -29.95 21.08
CA MET A 1 -11.25 -29.43 20.23
C MET A 1 -10.14 -30.45 19.95
N ARG A 2 -9.50 -31.08 20.96
CA ARG A 2 -8.41 -32.05 20.73
C ARG A 2 -8.83 -33.26 19.87
N GLY A 3 -10.01 -33.83 20.14
CA GLY A 3 -10.56 -34.94 19.34
C GLY A 3 -10.84 -34.57 17.87
N ALA A 4 -11.34 -33.36 17.61
CA ALA A 4 -11.65 -32.90 16.25
C ALA A 4 -10.40 -32.62 15.38
N THR A 5 -9.20 -32.63 15.97
CA THR A 5 -7.93 -32.29 15.29
C THR A 5 -6.88 -33.39 15.40
N SER A 6 -7.21 -34.54 16.01
CA SER A 6 -6.29 -35.66 16.20
C SER A 6 -5.88 -36.33 14.88
N GLY A 7 -6.81 -36.44 13.93
CA GLY A 7 -6.56 -37.03 12.61
C GLY A 7 -5.76 -36.16 11.64
N LEU A 8 -5.43 -34.91 11.99
CA LEU A 8 -4.72 -34.01 11.08
C LEU A 8 -3.20 -34.31 11.02
N PRO A 9 -2.59 -34.26 9.83
CA PRO A 9 -1.14 -34.35 9.70
C PRO A 9 -0.43 -33.18 10.40
N GLY A 10 0.73 -33.45 10.98
CA GLY A 10 1.56 -32.44 11.64
C GLY A 10 2.29 -31.52 10.66
N VAL A 11 2.56 -30.27 11.07
CA VAL A 11 3.46 -29.34 10.39
C VAL A 11 4.38 -28.68 11.42
N GLY A 12 5.67 -28.60 11.10
CA GLY A 12 6.66 -27.94 11.97
C GLY A 12 6.49 -26.42 12.01
N LEU A 13 7.08 -25.76 13.01
CA LEU A 13 6.96 -24.31 13.17
C LEU A 13 7.59 -23.53 12.01
N ASP A 14 8.76 -23.96 11.54
CA ASP A 14 9.50 -23.29 10.46
C ASP A 14 8.75 -23.41 9.14
N GLU A 15 8.26 -24.60 8.83
CA GLU A 15 7.44 -24.85 7.64
C GLU A 15 6.11 -24.08 7.69
N LEU A 16 5.45 -24.03 8.85
CA LEU A 16 4.23 -23.26 9.04
C LEU A 16 4.48 -21.77 8.82
N ASN A 17 5.61 -21.25 9.28
CA ASN A 17 5.99 -19.85 9.08
C ASN A 17 6.41 -19.57 7.63
N ALA A 18 7.07 -20.52 6.95
CA ALA A 18 7.47 -20.39 5.54
C ALA A 18 6.25 -20.42 4.59
N THR A 19 5.32 -21.34 4.83
CA THR A 19 4.13 -21.55 3.98
C THR A 19 3.09 -20.46 4.18
N ALA A 20 2.92 -19.97 5.42
CA ALA A 20 1.93 -18.96 5.77
C ALA A 20 2.55 -17.66 6.30
N ALA A 21 3.64 -17.18 5.68
CA ALA A 21 4.20 -15.84 5.90
C ALA A 21 3.23 -14.76 5.38
N LEU A 22 2.10 -14.57 6.07
CA LEU A 22 1.04 -13.63 5.71
C LEU A 22 1.41 -12.23 6.21
N THR A 23 2.31 -11.56 5.48
CA THR A 23 2.80 -10.20 5.79
C THR A 23 1.74 -9.12 5.60
N ASN A 24 0.78 -9.33 4.68
CA ASN A 24 -0.44 -8.54 4.55
C ASN A 24 -1.63 -9.48 4.75
N ARG A 25 -2.42 -9.27 5.80
CA ARG A 25 -3.44 -10.24 6.22
C ARG A 25 -4.65 -9.57 6.85
N VAL A 26 -5.76 -10.29 6.78
CA VAL A 26 -6.99 -9.98 7.50
C VAL A 26 -7.06 -10.93 8.70
N ASP A 27 -7.23 -10.36 9.90
CA ASP A 27 -7.45 -11.10 11.15
C ASP A 27 -8.95 -11.06 11.49
N ASP A 28 -9.67 -12.16 11.22
CA ASP A 28 -11.06 -12.34 11.64
C ASP A 28 -11.12 -13.06 12.98
N LYS A 29 -11.91 -12.56 13.93
CA LYS A 29 -11.98 -13.11 15.29
C LYS A 29 -13.39 -13.37 15.73
N PHE A 30 -13.56 -14.51 16.38
CA PHE A 30 -14.85 -15.00 16.85
C PHE A 30 -14.68 -15.63 18.24
N LEU A 31 -15.64 -15.39 19.11
CA LEU A 31 -15.81 -16.14 20.35
C LEU A 31 -17.09 -16.96 20.20
N VAL A 32 -16.98 -18.28 20.23
CA VAL A 32 -18.08 -19.21 19.94
C VAL A 32 -18.07 -20.40 20.90
N PRO A 33 -19.20 -21.08 21.10
CA PRO A 33 -19.22 -22.38 21.79
C PRO A 33 -18.32 -23.42 21.10
N THR A 34 -17.85 -24.39 21.88
CA THR A 34 -16.95 -25.44 21.41
C THR A 34 -17.61 -26.34 20.37
N SER A 35 -18.91 -26.60 20.48
CA SER A 35 -19.68 -27.32 19.46
C SER A 35 -19.61 -26.61 18.10
N VAL A 36 -19.97 -25.32 18.07
CA VAL A 36 -19.89 -24.47 16.87
C VAL A 36 -18.47 -24.41 16.31
N ALA A 37 -17.45 -24.35 17.16
CA ALA A 37 -16.06 -24.37 16.73
C ALA A 37 -15.67 -25.70 16.06
N VAL A 38 -16.15 -26.84 16.58
CA VAL A 38 -15.92 -28.16 15.99
C VAL A 38 -16.62 -28.26 14.65
N ASP A 39 -17.89 -27.87 14.56
CA ASP A 39 -18.68 -27.90 13.33
C ASP A 39 -18.07 -26.98 12.25
N ALA A 40 -17.60 -25.79 12.64
CA ALA A 40 -16.93 -24.86 11.74
C ALA A 40 -15.62 -25.42 11.15
N LEU A 41 -14.91 -26.28 11.89
CA LEU A 41 -13.61 -26.81 11.50
C LEU A 41 -13.71 -28.19 10.82
N ALA A 42 -14.80 -28.93 11.03
CA ALA A 42 -15.00 -30.26 10.47
C ALA A 42 -14.81 -30.32 8.94
N PRO A 43 -15.33 -29.37 8.13
CA PRO A 43 -15.11 -29.36 6.68
C PRO A 43 -13.65 -29.16 6.28
N LEU A 44 -12.84 -28.53 7.15
CA LEU A 44 -11.42 -28.32 6.91
C LEU A 44 -10.58 -29.54 7.25
N ALA A 45 -11.14 -30.57 7.89
CA ALA A 45 -10.40 -31.74 8.34
C ALA A 45 -10.02 -32.74 7.22
N GLY A 46 -10.23 -32.36 5.95
CA GLY A 46 -9.84 -33.14 4.77
C GLY A 46 -8.32 -33.15 4.46
N PRO A 47 -7.90 -33.85 3.38
CA PRO A 47 -6.52 -34.32 3.13
C PRO A 47 -5.45 -33.24 2.79
N GLY A 48 -5.54 -32.03 3.34
CA GLY A 48 -4.48 -31.03 3.19
C GLY A 48 -4.30 -30.09 4.38
N THR A 49 -5.28 -29.98 5.29
CA THR A 49 -5.12 -29.14 6.48
C THR A 49 -4.17 -29.80 7.46
N ARG A 50 -3.22 -29.03 7.96
CA ARG A 50 -2.17 -29.50 8.88
C ARG A 50 -2.26 -28.79 10.22
N ILE A 51 -1.85 -29.46 11.29
CA ILE A 51 -1.81 -28.91 12.64
C ILE A 51 -0.36 -28.68 13.08
N LEU A 52 -0.09 -27.53 13.71
CA LEU A 52 1.23 -27.26 14.28
C LEU A 52 1.60 -28.35 15.28
N GLN A 53 2.74 -29.00 15.05
CA GLN A 53 3.30 -30.00 15.94
C GLN A 53 4.78 -29.68 16.21
N ILE A 54 5.14 -29.60 17.48
CA ILE A 54 6.51 -29.37 17.96
C ILE A 54 6.74 -30.36 19.10
N ASP A 55 7.79 -31.17 19.00
CA ASP A 55 8.15 -32.18 20.02
C ASP A 55 6.96 -33.07 20.43
N GLY A 56 6.16 -33.50 19.44
CA GLY A 56 4.97 -34.33 19.65
C GLY A 56 3.74 -33.61 20.24
N ARG A 57 3.87 -32.33 20.64
CA ARG A 57 2.77 -31.51 21.17
C ARG A 57 2.05 -30.76 20.07
N ARG A 58 0.72 -30.64 20.18
CA ARG A 58 -0.16 -29.91 19.23
C ARG A 58 -0.94 -28.75 19.86
N VAL A 59 -0.88 -28.67 21.19
CA VAL A 59 -1.52 -27.63 21.99
C VAL A 59 -0.43 -27.01 22.85
N PHE A 60 -0.35 -25.68 22.85
CA PHE A 60 0.72 -24.95 23.51
C PHE A 60 0.15 -23.92 24.47
N GLY A 61 0.73 -23.82 25.66
CA GLY A 61 0.39 -22.86 26.71
C GLY A 61 1.02 -21.50 26.48
N TYR A 62 0.24 -20.44 26.69
CA TYR A 62 0.68 -19.06 26.56
C TYR A 62 0.33 -18.26 27.80
N ARG A 63 1.26 -17.38 28.19
CA ARG A 63 1.04 -16.31 29.16
C ARG A 63 1.33 -14.98 28.47
N SER A 64 0.44 -14.00 28.59
CA SER A 64 0.60 -12.68 27.98
C SER A 64 0.33 -11.58 28.99
N THR A 65 1.39 -10.85 29.39
CA THR A 65 1.33 -9.76 30.36
C THR A 65 1.30 -8.42 29.61
N TYR A 66 0.20 -7.69 29.74
CA TYR A 66 -0.03 -6.42 29.06
C TYR A 66 0.45 -5.25 29.90
N PHE A 67 1.09 -4.28 29.24
CA PHE A 67 1.57 -3.04 29.84
C PHE A 67 0.76 -1.86 29.32
N ASP A 68 0.32 -1.00 30.22
CA ASP A 68 -0.38 0.24 29.91
C ASP A 68 -0.02 1.34 30.91
N THR A 69 -0.50 2.55 30.68
CA THR A 69 -0.43 3.60 31.70
C THR A 69 -1.40 3.30 32.85
N PRO A 70 -1.19 3.84 34.05
CA PRO A 70 -2.16 3.69 35.16
C PRO A 70 -3.57 4.17 34.80
N ASP A 71 -3.69 5.12 33.88
CA ASP A 71 -4.96 5.63 33.38
C ASP A 71 -5.49 4.84 32.16
N LEU A 72 -4.86 3.72 31.78
CA LEU A 72 -5.28 2.80 30.72
C LEU A 72 -5.40 3.46 29.34
N TRP A 73 -4.36 4.19 28.94
CA TRP A 73 -4.27 4.88 27.64
C TRP A 73 -4.54 3.94 26.45
N THR A 74 -3.97 2.74 26.46
CA THR A 74 -4.16 1.74 25.39
C THR A 74 -5.62 1.33 25.30
N PHE A 75 -6.25 1.05 26.44
CA PHE A 75 -7.67 0.67 26.48
C PHE A 75 -8.57 1.79 25.94
N ARG A 76 -8.38 3.02 26.44
CA ARG A 76 -9.16 4.20 26.02
C ARG A 76 -8.99 4.48 24.53
N SER A 77 -7.76 4.37 24.01
CA SER A 77 -7.47 4.58 22.59
C SER A 77 -8.14 3.54 21.69
N HIS A 78 -8.22 2.28 22.14
CA HIS A 78 -8.96 1.24 21.42
C HIS A 78 -10.47 1.45 21.45
N ARG A 79 -11.01 1.84 22.62
CA ARG A 79 -12.43 2.12 22.78
C ARG A 79 -12.88 3.29 21.90
N GLN A 80 -12.08 4.35 21.84
CA GLN A 80 -12.35 5.56 21.05
C GLN A 80 -11.96 5.42 19.57
N GLN A 81 -11.48 4.24 19.14
CA GLN A 81 -10.99 3.99 17.78
C GLN A 81 -9.99 5.05 17.29
N ARG A 82 -9.08 5.51 18.16
CA ARG A 82 -8.07 6.51 17.80
C ARG A 82 -7.20 5.99 16.65
N ARG A 83 -6.82 6.91 15.74
CA ARG A 83 -5.94 6.60 14.60
C ARG A 83 -4.60 6.02 15.01
N GLN A 84 -4.01 6.55 16.09
CA GLN A 84 -2.78 6.07 16.69
C GLN A 84 -3.14 5.27 17.94
N ARG A 85 -3.05 3.95 17.87
CA ARG A 85 -3.29 3.04 19.00
C ARG A 85 -2.35 1.85 18.91
N ALA A 86 -1.83 1.43 20.05
CA ALA A 86 -0.88 0.34 20.16
C ALA A 86 -1.25 -0.58 21.32
N LYS A 87 -0.80 -1.83 21.31
CA LYS A 87 -0.83 -2.73 22.49
C LYS A 87 0.57 -3.20 22.79
N ILE A 88 0.98 -3.11 24.05
CA ILE A 88 2.29 -3.50 24.52
C ILE A 88 2.11 -4.71 25.44
N ARG A 89 2.85 -5.77 25.20
CA ARG A 89 2.80 -6.97 26.05
C ARG A 89 4.09 -7.77 25.98
N THR A 90 4.42 -8.47 27.05
CA THR A 90 5.29 -9.64 26.97
C THR A 90 4.44 -10.88 26.71
N ARG A 91 4.97 -11.82 25.94
CA ARG A 91 4.33 -13.10 25.65
C ARG A 91 5.33 -14.22 25.91
N SER A 92 5.04 -15.01 26.94
CA SER A 92 5.79 -16.20 27.33
C SER A 92 5.12 -17.43 26.73
N TYR A 93 5.93 -18.27 26.09
CA TYR A 93 5.57 -19.57 25.55
C TYR A 93 5.91 -20.60 26.63
N VAL A 94 4.90 -21.09 27.33
CA VAL A 94 5.09 -21.86 28.57
C VAL A 94 5.87 -23.14 28.30
N ASP A 95 5.55 -23.83 27.21
CA ASP A 95 6.17 -25.11 26.84
C ASP A 95 7.65 -24.99 26.44
N SER A 96 8.07 -23.85 25.88
CA SER A 96 9.44 -23.67 25.37
C SER A 96 10.30 -22.74 26.23
N GLY A 97 9.74 -22.14 27.28
CA GLY A 97 10.41 -21.15 28.12
C GLY A 97 10.75 -19.83 27.42
N LEU A 98 10.43 -19.68 26.12
CA LEU A 98 10.75 -18.47 25.35
C LEU A 98 9.81 -17.33 25.72
N SER A 99 10.33 -16.10 25.84
CA SER A 99 9.52 -14.90 26.05
C SER A 99 9.93 -13.77 25.13
N PHE A 100 8.93 -13.03 24.65
CA PHE A 100 9.10 -11.93 23.70
C PHE A 100 8.30 -10.70 24.15
N LEU A 101 8.93 -9.52 24.07
CA LEU A 101 8.24 -8.24 24.17
C LEU A 101 7.68 -7.86 22.80
N GLU A 102 6.37 -7.61 22.73
CA GLU A 102 5.63 -7.33 21.51
C GLU A 102 4.95 -5.95 21.59
N VAL A 103 5.13 -5.14 20.56
CA VAL A 103 4.37 -3.91 20.33
C VAL A 103 3.53 -4.08 19.06
N LYS A 104 2.21 -4.13 19.24
CA LYS A 104 1.24 -4.27 18.14
C LYS A 104 0.64 -2.90 17.83
N LEU A 105 1.03 -2.32 16.70
CA LEU A 105 0.56 -1.03 16.21
C LEU A 105 -0.65 -1.24 15.28
N ASN A 106 -1.69 -0.43 15.45
CA ASN A 106 -2.80 -0.42 14.51
C ASN A 106 -2.63 0.75 13.54
N GLY A 107 -2.40 0.45 12.25
CA GLY A 107 -2.20 1.44 11.19
C GLY A 107 -3.51 1.90 10.53
N ALA A 108 -3.38 2.73 9.49
CA ALA A 108 -4.51 3.13 8.64
C ALA A 108 -5.07 1.92 7.86
N ARG A 109 -6.40 1.86 7.66
CA ARG A 109 -7.13 0.79 6.93
C ARG A 109 -7.03 -0.62 7.54
N ASP A 110 -7.05 -0.74 8.87
CA ASP A 110 -7.01 -2.03 9.61
C ASP A 110 -5.74 -2.87 9.41
N ASN A 111 -4.67 -2.30 8.83
CA ASN A 111 -3.37 -2.98 8.80
C ASN A 111 -2.75 -3.01 10.21
N THR A 112 -2.27 -4.18 10.64
CA THR A 112 -1.58 -4.31 11.92
C THR A 112 -0.09 -4.55 11.69
N ASP A 113 0.74 -3.67 12.21
CA ASP A 113 2.19 -3.83 12.26
C ASP A 113 2.62 -4.37 13.64
N LYS A 114 3.43 -5.43 13.68
CA LYS A 114 3.82 -6.12 14.93
C LYS A 114 5.34 -6.17 15.04
N HIS A 115 5.86 -5.43 16.01
CA HIS A 115 7.28 -5.43 16.37
C HIS A 115 7.50 -6.37 17.55
N ARG A 116 8.61 -7.14 17.56
CA ARG A 116 8.98 -7.99 18.70
C ARG A 116 10.48 -8.11 18.89
N ILE A 117 10.90 -8.33 20.13
CA ILE A 117 12.26 -8.72 20.51
C ILE A 117 12.21 -9.85 21.57
N PRO A 118 13.20 -10.75 21.63
CA PRO A 118 13.39 -11.63 22.80
C PRO A 118 13.54 -10.76 24.05
N HIS A 119 12.80 -11.07 25.11
CA HIS A 119 12.79 -10.25 26.32
C HIS A 119 12.15 -11.03 27.48
N PRO A 120 12.64 -10.88 28.73
CA PRO A 120 12.02 -11.50 29.91
C PRO A 120 10.56 -11.02 30.13
N GLU A 121 9.81 -11.69 30.99
CA GLU A 121 8.40 -11.34 31.20
C GLU A 121 8.21 -9.94 31.84
N ALA A 122 9.08 -9.59 32.79
CA ALA A 122 9.08 -8.29 33.46
C ALA A 122 9.71 -7.20 32.57
N MET A 123 9.07 -6.04 32.47
CA MET A 123 9.58 -4.90 31.69
C MET A 123 10.93 -4.41 32.22
N THR A 124 11.96 -4.44 31.38
CA THR A 124 13.30 -3.91 31.68
C THR A 124 13.51 -2.52 31.05
N ALA A 125 14.63 -1.88 31.35
CA ALA A 125 15.03 -0.62 30.70
C ALA A 125 15.17 -0.79 29.18
N ASP A 126 15.77 -1.89 28.72
CA ASP A 126 15.93 -2.18 27.29
C ASP A 126 14.60 -2.44 26.60
N GLY A 127 13.70 -3.17 27.26
CA GLY A 127 12.33 -3.36 26.80
C GLY A 127 11.58 -2.03 26.69
N ARG A 128 11.73 -1.15 27.68
CA ARG A 128 11.14 0.19 27.65
C ARG A 128 11.71 1.03 26.50
N ALA A 129 13.02 1.00 26.28
CA ALA A 129 13.66 1.68 25.16
C ALA A 129 13.18 1.14 23.80
N PHE A 130 12.95 -0.17 23.69
CA PHE A 130 12.34 -0.76 22.50
C PHE A 130 10.91 -0.24 22.26
N VAL A 131 10.07 -0.23 23.29
CA VAL A 131 8.69 0.31 23.19
C VAL A 131 8.71 1.78 22.79
N ASP A 132 9.61 2.57 23.39
CA ASP A 132 9.78 3.99 23.08
C ASP A 132 10.18 4.21 21.62
N ARG A 133 11.18 3.47 21.13
CA ARG A 133 11.60 3.53 19.72
C ARG A 133 10.47 3.17 18.77
N VAL A 134 9.71 2.12 19.06
CA VAL A 134 8.59 1.67 18.20
C VAL A 134 7.49 2.74 18.17
N LEU A 135 7.05 3.25 19.33
CA LEU A 135 5.99 4.27 19.38
C LEU A 135 6.43 5.61 18.78
N THR A 136 7.65 6.07 19.06
CA THR A 136 8.20 7.30 18.46
C THR A 136 8.21 7.19 16.95
N SER A 137 8.67 6.05 16.41
CA SER A 137 8.73 5.84 14.96
C SER A 137 7.35 5.81 14.29
N ALA A 138 6.33 5.28 14.97
CA ALA A 138 5.02 5.05 14.38
C ALA A 138 4.03 6.19 14.61
N HIS A 139 4.14 6.90 15.74
CA HIS A 139 3.17 7.90 16.18
C HIS A 139 3.79 9.28 16.37
N GLY A 140 5.11 9.43 16.21
CA GLY A 140 5.84 10.67 16.46
C GLY A 140 5.92 11.04 17.94
N ARG A 141 5.58 10.11 18.84
CA ARG A 141 5.59 10.29 20.29
C ARG A 141 6.13 9.05 20.98
N GLY A 142 7.00 9.25 21.96
CA GLY A 142 7.60 8.19 22.75
C GLY A 142 6.63 7.41 23.60
N ALA A 143 7.17 6.38 24.26
CA ALA A 143 6.43 5.58 25.22
C ALA A 143 5.94 6.46 26.37
N PRO A 144 4.67 6.31 26.81
CA PRO A 144 4.15 7.04 27.96
C PRO A 144 5.08 6.93 29.17
N ALA A 145 5.27 8.02 29.91
CA ALA A 145 6.27 8.15 30.98
C ALA A 145 6.29 6.94 31.93
N ARG A 146 5.11 6.42 32.29
CA ARG A 146 4.95 5.24 33.14
C ARG A 146 4.16 4.15 32.41
N LEU A 147 4.78 2.99 32.23
CA LEU A 147 4.13 1.75 31.77
C LEU A 147 4.22 0.73 32.89
N VAL A 148 3.07 0.20 33.31
CA VAL A 148 2.96 -0.81 34.37
C VAL A 148 2.23 -2.04 33.84
N PRO A 149 2.49 -3.25 34.37
CA PRO A 149 1.64 -4.39 34.07
C PRO A 149 0.22 -4.09 34.57
N VAL A 150 -0.77 -4.30 33.71
CA VAL A 150 -2.19 -4.01 34.02
C VAL A 150 -3.10 -5.22 33.87
N LEU A 151 -2.67 -6.25 33.13
CA LEU A 151 -3.47 -7.45 32.88
C LEU A 151 -2.59 -8.60 32.42
N CYS A 152 -2.73 -9.76 33.06
CA CYS A 152 -2.20 -11.03 32.60
C CYS A 152 -3.31 -11.85 31.93
N VAL A 153 -2.98 -12.56 30.84
CA VAL A 153 -3.90 -13.48 30.17
C VAL A 153 -3.20 -14.81 29.89
N THR A 154 -3.77 -15.91 30.38
CA THR A 154 -3.33 -17.28 30.10
C THR A 154 -4.31 -17.98 29.17
N TYR A 155 -3.82 -18.87 28.30
CA TYR A 155 -4.62 -19.66 27.37
C TYR A 155 -3.80 -20.79 26.75
N SER A 156 -4.50 -21.84 26.32
CA SER A 156 -3.97 -22.91 25.49
C SER A 156 -4.33 -22.65 24.03
N ARG A 157 -3.40 -22.86 23.09
CA ARG A 157 -3.62 -22.59 21.65
C ARG A 157 -3.34 -23.80 20.78
N LEU A 158 -4.29 -24.07 19.88
CA LEU A 158 -4.12 -24.92 18.70
C LEU A 158 -3.89 -24.04 17.46
N THR A 159 -3.06 -24.48 16.52
CA THR A 159 -2.84 -23.76 15.25
C THR A 159 -3.00 -24.70 14.07
N LEU A 160 -3.87 -24.32 13.12
CA LEU A 160 -4.08 -25.04 11.87
C LEU A 160 -3.54 -24.22 10.69
N LEU A 161 -2.93 -24.92 9.74
CA LEU A 161 -2.55 -24.44 8.41
C LEU A 161 -3.54 -25.06 7.40
N VAL A 162 -4.29 -24.22 6.70
CA VAL A 162 -5.30 -24.67 5.74
C VAL A 162 -4.64 -25.25 4.48
N ALA A 163 -5.27 -26.23 3.85
CA ALA A 163 -4.72 -27.07 2.78
C ALA A 163 -3.99 -26.36 1.64
N ASP A 164 -4.46 -25.18 1.23
CA ASP A 164 -3.87 -24.40 0.15
C ASP A 164 -2.74 -23.45 0.63
N GLY A 165 -2.33 -23.56 1.90
CA GLY A 165 -1.37 -22.68 2.56
C GLY A 165 -1.84 -21.23 2.70
N SER A 166 -3.07 -20.91 2.29
CA SER A 166 -3.54 -19.54 2.18
C SER A 166 -3.90 -18.94 3.54
N ALA A 167 -4.39 -19.76 4.47
CA ALA A 167 -4.91 -19.30 5.75
C ALA A 167 -4.33 -20.06 6.94
N ARG A 168 -4.23 -19.34 8.06
CA ARG A 168 -3.86 -19.89 9.37
C ARG A 168 -4.98 -19.65 10.36
N ILE A 169 -5.46 -20.70 10.99
CA ILE A 169 -6.48 -20.63 12.04
C ILE A 169 -5.80 -20.87 13.38
N THR A 170 -6.09 -20.04 14.38
CA THR A 170 -5.72 -20.34 15.76
C THR A 170 -6.94 -20.40 16.64
N CYS A 171 -7.03 -21.44 17.45
CA CYS A 171 -8.10 -21.66 18.42
C CYS A 171 -7.48 -21.52 19.80
N ASP A 172 -7.96 -20.55 20.57
CA ASP A 172 -7.57 -20.38 21.98
C ASP A 172 -8.68 -20.94 22.87
N VAL A 173 -8.29 -21.75 23.83
CA VAL A 173 -9.12 -22.35 24.88
C VAL A 173 -8.49 -22.07 26.25
N ASP A 174 -9.20 -22.40 27.32
CA ASP A 174 -8.74 -22.20 28.71
C ASP A 174 -8.32 -20.75 28.99
N LEU A 175 -9.08 -19.78 28.43
CA LEU A 175 -8.74 -18.37 28.59
C LEU A 175 -9.01 -17.92 30.02
N ALA A 176 -8.00 -17.40 30.70
CA ALA A 176 -8.15 -16.74 31.99
C ALA A 176 -7.47 -15.37 32.01
N TRP A 177 -8.04 -14.45 32.77
CA TRP A 177 -7.58 -13.08 32.95
C TRP A 177 -7.33 -12.79 34.41
N GLN A 178 -6.24 -12.07 34.70
CA GLN A 178 -5.87 -11.69 36.07
C GLN A 178 -5.27 -10.29 36.09
N LEU A 179 -5.68 -9.48 37.07
CA LEU A 179 -5.10 -8.19 37.42
C LEU A 179 -3.82 -8.38 38.25
N PRO A 180 -2.97 -7.33 38.36
CA PRO A 180 -1.74 -7.41 39.17
C PRO A 180 -1.96 -7.70 40.67
N ASP A 181 -3.15 -7.40 41.21
CA ASP A 181 -3.53 -7.66 42.60
C ASP A 181 -4.03 -9.10 42.84
N GLY A 182 -4.06 -9.92 41.79
CA GLY A 182 -4.52 -11.31 41.85
C GLY A 182 -5.99 -11.51 41.47
N THR A 183 -6.79 -10.44 41.38
CA THR A 183 -8.20 -10.50 40.98
C THR A 183 -8.33 -11.02 39.56
N GLY A 184 -9.14 -12.04 39.30
CA GLY A 184 -9.22 -12.65 37.98
C GLY A 184 -10.49 -13.45 37.74
N PHE A 185 -10.65 -13.91 36.50
CA PHE A 185 -11.70 -14.84 36.12
C PHE A 185 -11.24 -15.73 34.96
N ALA A 186 -11.80 -16.93 34.87
CA ALA A 186 -11.68 -17.81 33.71
C ALA A 186 -12.92 -17.66 32.81
N ALA A 187 -12.72 -17.72 31.49
CA ALA A 187 -13.82 -17.94 30.56
C ALA A 187 -14.49 -19.28 30.87
N ARG A 188 -15.77 -19.39 30.51
CA ARG A 188 -16.43 -20.70 30.49
C ARG A 188 -15.65 -21.71 29.63
N ASP A 189 -15.56 -22.93 30.14
CA ASP A 189 -14.82 -24.03 29.50
C ASP A 189 -15.43 -24.48 28.16
N ASP A 190 -16.69 -24.12 27.89
CA ASP A 190 -17.37 -24.40 26.63
C ASP A 190 -17.08 -23.37 25.53
N LEU A 191 -16.21 -22.37 25.73
CA LEU A 191 -15.93 -21.32 24.74
C LEU A 191 -14.55 -21.45 24.08
N VAL A 192 -14.51 -21.14 22.78
CA VAL A 192 -13.29 -21.09 21.98
C VAL A 192 -13.18 -19.71 21.32
N LEU A 193 -12.00 -19.09 21.43
CA LEU A 193 -11.67 -17.90 20.66
C LEU A 193 -10.91 -18.29 19.39
N ILE A 194 -11.58 -18.16 18.26
CA ILE A 194 -11.04 -18.49 16.93
C ILE A 194 -10.51 -17.20 16.29
N GLU A 195 -9.26 -17.23 15.82
CA GLU A 195 -8.65 -16.20 14.98
C GLU A 195 -8.28 -16.82 13.63
N VAL A 196 -8.94 -16.37 12.57
CA VAL A 196 -8.67 -16.79 11.19
C VAL A 196 -7.82 -15.70 10.53
N LYS A 197 -6.64 -16.09 10.06
CA LYS A 197 -5.70 -15.22 9.34
C LYS A 197 -5.70 -15.61 7.90
N SER A 198 -6.23 -14.73 7.06
CA SER A 198 -6.35 -14.98 5.62
C SER A 198 -5.69 -13.87 4.81
N PRO A 199 -5.32 -14.12 3.54
CA PRO A 199 -4.86 -13.08 2.64
C PRO A 199 -6.02 -12.13 2.34
N PRO A 200 -5.77 -10.83 2.16
CA PRO A 200 -6.80 -9.89 1.70
C PRO A 200 -7.41 -10.39 0.37
N GLY A 201 -8.74 -10.35 0.26
CA GLY A 201 -9.45 -10.83 -0.93
C GLY A 201 -9.70 -12.35 -0.99
N ARG A 202 -9.01 -13.16 -0.18
CA ARG A 202 -9.22 -14.61 -0.03
C ARG A 202 -9.55 -14.96 1.42
N GLN A 203 -10.53 -14.26 1.99
CA GLN A 203 -10.96 -14.54 3.36
C GLN A 203 -11.59 -15.91 3.43
N LEU A 204 -10.98 -16.79 4.21
CA LEU A 204 -11.60 -18.07 4.54
C LEU A 204 -12.87 -17.81 5.34
N ARG A 205 -14.01 -18.15 4.76
CA ARG A 205 -15.31 -18.10 5.44
C ARG A 205 -15.65 -19.49 5.94
N LEU A 206 -15.90 -19.58 7.23
CA LEU A 206 -16.42 -20.79 7.86
C LEU A 206 -17.93 -20.57 8.06
N PRO A 207 -18.81 -21.35 7.41
CA PRO A 207 -20.25 -21.10 7.39
C PRO A 207 -20.88 -20.98 8.79
N GLU A 208 -20.43 -21.80 9.73
CA GLU A 208 -20.91 -21.84 11.11
C GLU A 208 -20.45 -20.64 11.95
N LEU A 209 -19.49 -19.84 11.47
CA LEU A 209 -19.04 -18.64 12.16
C LEU A 209 -19.87 -17.41 11.75
N PRO A 210 -20.10 -16.46 12.68
CA PRO A 210 -20.83 -15.24 12.38
C PRO A 210 -20.28 -14.47 11.16
N ARG A 211 -21.17 -13.99 10.29
CA ARG A 211 -20.78 -13.25 9.06
C ARG A 211 -20.11 -11.90 9.32
N SER A 212 -20.35 -11.30 10.49
CA SER A 212 -19.78 -10.01 10.88
C SER A 212 -18.56 -10.19 11.76
N ARG A 213 -17.50 -9.44 11.48
CA ARG A 213 -16.28 -9.39 12.29
C ARG A 213 -16.61 -8.90 13.69
N GLN A 214 -16.10 -9.61 14.69
CA GLN A 214 -16.13 -9.13 16.06
C GLN A 214 -14.79 -8.44 16.33
N GLY A 215 -14.80 -7.17 16.75
CA GLY A 215 -13.60 -6.38 17.07
C GLY A 215 -12.91 -6.85 18.35
N LEU A 216 -12.55 -8.13 18.43
CA LEU A 216 -12.15 -8.82 19.65
C LEU A 216 -10.68 -8.59 20.00
N SER A 217 -10.46 -8.39 21.28
CA SER A 217 -9.15 -8.16 21.87
C SER A 217 -9.13 -8.78 23.26
N LYS A 218 -8.27 -9.79 23.47
CA LYS A 218 -8.08 -10.39 24.81
C LYS A 218 -7.82 -9.33 25.89
N TYR A 219 -7.01 -8.32 25.56
CA TYR A 219 -6.76 -7.18 26.43
C TYR A 219 -8.02 -6.39 26.77
N CYS A 220 -8.78 -5.97 25.75
CA CYS A 220 -9.95 -5.10 25.98
C CYS A 220 -11.09 -5.86 26.65
N LEU A 221 -11.23 -7.17 26.37
CA LEU A 221 -12.17 -8.05 27.05
C LEU A 221 -11.84 -8.16 28.54
N GLY A 222 -10.59 -8.45 28.89
CA GLY A 222 -10.17 -8.56 30.29
C GLY A 222 -10.32 -7.25 31.07
N ILE A 223 -9.84 -6.13 30.51
CA ILE A 223 -10.01 -4.80 31.15
C ILE A 223 -11.50 -4.46 31.34
N THR A 224 -12.35 -4.72 30.34
CA THR A 224 -13.80 -4.45 30.47
C THR A 224 -14.47 -5.35 31.51
N ALA A 225 -14.01 -6.59 31.67
CA ALA A 225 -14.59 -7.54 32.61
C ALA A 225 -14.15 -7.29 34.06
N LEU A 226 -12.88 -6.92 34.27
CA LEU A 226 -12.26 -6.77 35.59
C LEU A 226 -12.32 -5.33 36.14
N HIS A 227 -12.71 -4.36 35.32
CA HIS A 227 -12.98 -2.97 35.74
C HIS A 227 -14.41 -2.55 35.37
N PRO A 228 -15.43 -2.93 36.17
CA PRO A 228 -16.83 -2.68 35.84
C PRO A 228 -17.17 -1.18 35.74
N ASP A 229 -16.42 -0.33 36.43
CA ASP A 229 -16.60 1.14 36.41
C ASP A 229 -16.16 1.80 35.09
N LEU A 230 -15.42 1.07 34.24
CA LEU A 230 -14.99 1.56 32.94
C LEU A 230 -16.03 1.25 31.87
N SER A 231 -16.43 2.26 31.09
CA SER A 231 -17.30 2.02 29.95
C SER A 231 -16.59 1.18 28.88
N GLY A 232 -17.12 -0.02 28.61
CA GLY A 232 -16.60 -0.98 27.64
C GLY A 232 -17.59 -1.33 26.53
N ASN A 233 -18.47 -0.39 26.16
CA ASN A 233 -19.66 -0.60 25.31
C ASN A 233 -19.47 -1.54 24.10
N PRO A 234 -18.38 -1.47 23.31
CA PRO A 234 -18.19 -2.37 22.17
C PRO A 234 -18.03 -3.86 22.55
N TRP A 235 -17.65 -4.16 23.80
CA TRP A 235 -17.26 -5.49 24.25
C TRP A 235 -18.21 -6.10 25.30
N TYR A 236 -19.14 -5.33 25.88
CA TYR A 236 -20.03 -5.85 26.93
C TYR A 236 -20.79 -7.11 26.52
N ARG A 237 -21.30 -7.18 25.28
CA ARG A 237 -22.00 -8.37 24.80
C ARG A 237 -21.11 -9.61 24.84
N THR A 238 -19.84 -9.46 24.46
CA THR A 238 -18.87 -10.54 24.47
C THR A 238 -18.42 -10.90 25.88
N VAL A 239 -18.20 -9.91 26.75
CA VAL A 239 -17.86 -10.14 28.17
C VAL A 239 -18.97 -10.92 28.87
N ARG A 240 -20.25 -10.59 28.64
CA ARG A 240 -21.38 -11.36 29.19
C ARG A 240 -21.40 -12.81 28.74
N LEU A 241 -20.86 -13.12 27.55
CA LEU A 241 -20.75 -14.51 27.08
C LEU A 241 -19.64 -15.25 27.83
N LEU A 242 -18.52 -14.58 28.12
CA LEU A 242 -17.40 -15.17 28.86
C LEU A 242 -17.78 -15.58 30.28
N SER A 243 -18.71 -14.86 30.93
CA SER A 243 -18.94 -14.91 32.38
C SER A 243 -20.36 -15.30 32.79
N ARG A 244 -21.12 -16.08 31.99
CA ARG A 244 -22.41 -16.65 32.45
C ARG A 244 -22.22 -17.81 33.44
N ALA A 245 -21.57 -17.48 34.55
CA ALA A 245 -21.56 -18.01 35.91
C ALA A 245 -20.52 -17.10 36.60
N THR A 246 -20.90 -16.17 37.47
CA THR A 246 -21.24 -16.45 38.86
C THR A 246 -22.24 -15.38 39.35
N GLY A 247 -23.22 -15.67 40.21
CA GLY A 247 -22.91 -16.01 41.60
C GLY A 247 -22.08 -14.89 42.22
N ARG A 248 -22.74 -13.84 42.72
CA ARG A 248 -22.20 -12.76 43.58
C ARG A 248 -20.67 -12.77 43.78
N ALA A 249 -19.96 -11.89 43.11
CA ALA A 249 -18.83 -11.24 43.78
C ALA A 249 -19.45 -10.29 44.81
N THR A 250 -19.27 -10.59 46.09
CA THR A 250 -19.73 -9.80 47.23
C THR A 250 -19.14 -8.39 47.17
N VAL A 251 -20.02 -7.41 47.02
CA VAL A 251 -19.71 -5.99 47.22
C VAL A 251 -19.84 -5.71 48.73
N PRO A 252 -18.81 -5.19 49.43
CA PRO A 252 -19.01 -4.56 50.72
C PRO A 252 -19.92 -3.35 50.51
N SER A 253 -21.09 -3.39 51.14
CA SER A 253 -22.13 -2.38 51.10
C SER A 253 -21.62 -1.04 51.62
N GLY A 254 -21.66 -0.01 50.76
CA GLY A 254 -21.43 1.36 51.17
C GLY A 254 -21.54 2.34 50.00
N LEU A 255 -22.59 3.15 50.06
CA LEU A 255 -22.77 4.42 49.34
C LEU A 255 -23.27 4.33 47.89
N ALA A 256 -24.61 4.23 47.81
CA ALA A 256 -25.37 5.12 46.96
C ALA A 256 -25.04 6.59 47.30
N GLU A 257 -25.29 7.45 46.33
CA GLU A 257 -25.48 8.90 46.44
C GLU A 257 -24.31 9.83 46.05
N PHE A 258 -24.71 10.85 45.28
CA PHE A 258 -24.10 12.15 45.02
C PHE A 258 -23.36 12.49 43.71
N ARG A 259 -23.85 13.61 43.18
CA ARG A 259 -23.59 14.38 41.97
C ARG A 259 -22.37 15.33 42.12
N ARG A 260 -21.93 15.84 40.95
CA ARG A 260 -21.27 17.15 40.65
C ARG A 260 -19.74 17.26 40.89
N HIS A 261 -19.07 17.72 39.82
CA HIS A 261 -17.77 18.43 39.76
C HIS A 261 -17.70 19.62 40.75
N PRO A 262 -16.53 20.21 41.14
CA PRO A 262 -15.36 20.52 40.27
C PRO A 262 -13.91 20.53 40.88
N ARG A 263 -12.92 20.69 39.98
CA ARG A 263 -11.54 21.29 40.07
C ARG A 263 -10.69 21.23 41.37
N ALA A 264 -9.44 20.74 41.26
CA ALA A 264 -8.15 21.44 41.49
C ALA A 264 -6.98 20.46 41.79
N ALA A 265 -5.74 20.92 41.55
CA ALA A 265 -4.44 20.21 41.55
C ALA A 265 -3.77 20.15 42.97
N PRO A 266 -2.43 19.95 43.13
CA PRO A 266 -1.58 18.79 42.81
C PRO A 266 -0.81 18.23 44.04
N SER A 267 -0.04 17.15 43.79
CA SER A 267 1.13 16.65 44.57
C SER A 267 0.89 15.72 45.77
N ARG A 268 1.52 14.54 45.72
CA ARG A 268 2.41 14.01 46.77
C ARG A 268 3.18 12.79 46.27
N ARG A 269 4.48 12.80 46.55
CA ARG A 269 5.44 11.71 46.33
C ARG A 269 5.04 10.52 47.21
N LEU A 270 5.07 9.32 46.65
CA LEU A 270 5.14 8.09 47.44
C LEU A 270 6.32 7.25 46.94
N THR A 271 7.10 6.87 47.94
CA THR A 271 8.40 6.21 47.95
C THR A 271 8.31 4.73 47.56
N ALA A 272 9.47 4.20 47.18
CA ALA A 272 9.69 2.85 46.71
C ALA A 272 9.31 1.77 47.75
N GLY A 273 8.50 0.79 47.33
CA GLY A 273 8.30 -0.48 48.02
C GLY A 273 8.54 -1.62 47.04
N ARG A 274 9.61 -2.40 47.26
CA ARG A 274 9.89 -3.64 46.53
C ARG A 274 8.79 -4.66 46.86
N LEU A 275 8.14 -5.22 45.85
CA LEU A 275 7.24 -6.36 46.02
C LEU A 275 7.72 -7.51 45.14
N ARG A 276 8.17 -8.59 45.81
CA ARG A 276 8.41 -9.91 45.22
C ARG A 276 7.07 -10.57 44.95
N CYS A 277 6.81 -10.97 43.72
CA CYS A 277 5.67 -11.84 43.40
C CYS A 277 6.00 -13.29 43.81
N ARG A 278 5.16 -13.88 44.66
CA ARG A 278 5.12 -15.34 44.88
C ARG A 278 4.52 -16.01 43.64
N LEU A 279 5.23 -17.00 43.13
CA LEU A 279 4.79 -17.93 42.10
C LEU A 279 3.69 -18.84 42.68
N LEU A 280 2.66 -19.10 41.89
CA LEU A 280 1.74 -20.22 42.09
C LEU A 280 2.35 -21.40 41.35
N ASP A 281 2.82 -22.39 42.11
CA ASP A 281 3.38 -23.63 41.62
C ASP A 281 2.29 -24.48 40.93
N TRP A 282 2.63 -24.98 39.74
CA TRP A 282 1.84 -25.98 39.03
C TRP A 282 2.64 -27.29 39.09
N ASP A 283 2.23 -28.18 39.99
CA ASP A 283 2.79 -29.52 40.09
C ASP A 283 2.55 -30.31 38.80
N SER A 284 3.62 -30.92 38.28
CA SER A 284 3.53 -31.95 37.25
C SER A 284 4.30 -33.19 37.72
N PRO A 285 3.77 -34.41 37.54
CA PRO A 285 4.40 -35.59 38.08
C PRO A 285 5.67 -35.95 37.30
N SER A 286 6.66 -36.34 38.10
CA SER A 286 8.03 -36.72 37.77
C SER A 286 8.16 -37.82 36.72
N ARG A 287 9.06 -37.60 35.74
CA ARG A 287 9.87 -38.66 35.13
C ARG A 287 11.29 -38.16 34.91
N GLN A 288 12.21 -38.71 35.69
CA GLN A 288 13.65 -38.53 35.57
C GLN A 288 14.16 -39.31 34.35
N GLY A 289 14.88 -38.64 33.47
CA GLY A 289 15.77 -39.25 32.47
C GLY A 289 17.13 -38.55 32.55
N PRO A 290 18.26 -39.25 32.30
CA PRO A 290 19.59 -38.73 32.59
C PRO A 290 20.00 -37.62 31.58
N PRO A 291 20.90 -36.70 31.97
CA PRO A 291 21.29 -35.57 31.14
C PRO A 291 22.20 -36.03 29.99
N MET A 292 21.74 -35.87 28.74
CA MET A 292 22.62 -35.96 27.58
C MET A 292 23.42 -34.66 27.44
N THR A 293 24.74 -34.81 27.42
CA THR A 293 25.75 -33.81 27.08
C THR A 293 25.42 -33.14 25.74
N ALA A 294 25.09 -31.85 25.78
CA ALA A 294 24.90 -31.05 24.59
C ALA A 294 26.27 -30.72 23.97
N THR A 295 26.63 -31.44 22.91
CA THR A 295 27.71 -31.05 22.01
C THR A 295 27.30 -29.75 21.32
N ALA A 296 28.07 -28.69 21.53
CA ALA A 296 27.84 -27.40 20.90
C ALA A 296 28.08 -27.49 19.39
N THR A 297 27.01 -27.73 18.62
CA THR A 297 27.05 -27.56 17.17
C THR A 297 27.05 -26.06 16.87
N THR A 298 28.20 -25.55 16.45
CA THR A 298 28.39 -24.18 15.98
C THR A 298 27.45 -23.91 14.81
N THR A 299 26.32 -23.24 15.06
CA THR A 299 25.42 -22.76 14.01
C THR A 299 26.16 -21.70 13.17
N PRO A 300 26.22 -21.83 11.84
CA PRO A 300 26.86 -20.82 10.99
C PRO A 300 26.17 -19.47 11.17
N GLY A 301 26.99 -18.43 11.30
CA GLY A 301 26.59 -17.08 11.67
C GLY A 301 25.46 -16.52 10.80
N ILE A 302 24.50 -15.89 11.48
CA ILE A 302 23.50 -15.01 10.86
C ILE A 302 24.27 -13.91 10.13
N THR A 303 24.35 -13.99 8.81
CA THR A 303 24.91 -12.90 7.99
C THR A 303 24.12 -11.63 8.27
N THR A 304 24.81 -10.65 8.84
CA THR A 304 24.35 -9.28 8.98
C THR A 304 23.91 -8.76 7.62
N GLY A 305 22.69 -8.21 7.52
CA GLY A 305 22.26 -7.51 6.31
C GLY A 305 23.29 -6.41 5.94
N PRO A 306 23.40 -6.05 4.65
CA PRO A 306 24.48 -5.20 4.15
C PRO A 306 24.68 -3.94 4.99
N ALA A 307 25.94 -3.54 5.15
CA ALA A 307 26.30 -2.33 5.89
C ALA A 307 25.44 -1.13 5.43
N PRO A 308 24.95 -0.28 6.36
CA PRO A 308 23.96 0.76 6.05
C PRO A 308 24.35 1.67 4.89
N THR A 309 25.65 1.96 4.74
CA THR A 309 26.22 2.84 3.72
C THR A 309 26.19 2.24 2.31
N ARG A 310 26.52 0.94 2.17
CA ARG A 310 26.48 0.24 0.86
C ARG A 310 25.06 0.16 0.30
N GLY A 311 24.06 -0.08 1.16
CA GLY A 311 22.65 -0.12 0.76
C GLY A 311 22.15 1.22 0.21
N TRP A 312 22.53 2.34 0.83
CA TRP A 312 22.16 3.68 0.34
C TRP A 312 22.90 4.07 -0.94
N PHE A 313 24.17 3.67 -1.08
CA PHE A 313 24.91 3.87 -2.33
C PHE A 313 24.21 3.15 -3.49
N ALA A 314 23.77 1.90 -3.30
CA ALA A 314 22.98 1.18 -4.30
C ALA A 314 21.64 1.86 -4.62
N VAL A 315 20.93 2.40 -3.64
CA VAL A 315 19.69 3.18 -3.86
C VAL A 315 19.95 4.39 -4.74
N VAL A 316 21.02 5.14 -4.46
CA VAL A 316 21.41 6.30 -5.26
C VAL A 316 21.83 5.87 -6.67
N SER A 317 22.61 4.80 -6.83
CA SER A 317 22.97 4.29 -8.17
C SER A 317 21.74 3.89 -9.00
N VAL A 318 20.74 3.26 -8.39
CA VAL A 318 19.47 2.93 -9.07
C VAL A 318 18.70 4.20 -9.43
N MET A 319 18.65 5.18 -8.53
CA MET A 319 18.04 6.50 -8.79
C MET A 319 18.74 7.21 -9.96
N THR A 320 20.07 7.25 -9.97
CA THR A 320 20.85 7.87 -11.06
C THR A 320 20.67 7.12 -12.38
N GLY A 321 20.51 5.80 -12.36
CA GLY A 321 20.14 5.03 -13.55
C GLY A 321 18.77 5.39 -14.11
N LEU A 322 17.75 5.48 -13.25
CA LEU A 322 16.43 5.97 -13.67
C LEU A 322 16.49 7.41 -14.18
N PHE A 323 17.31 8.27 -13.56
CA PHE A 323 17.52 9.64 -14.01
C PHE A 323 18.11 9.65 -15.42
N ALA A 324 19.17 8.86 -15.67
CA ALA A 324 19.81 8.78 -16.98
C ALA A 324 18.85 8.27 -18.06
N ILE A 325 18.02 7.28 -17.73
CA ILE A 325 16.99 6.74 -18.62
C ILE A 325 15.95 7.82 -18.95
N VAL A 326 15.36 8.44 -17.93
CA VAL A 326 14.34 9.49 -18.12
C VAL A 326 14.93 10.64 -18.92
N THR A 327 16.08 11.17 -18.53
CA THR A 327 16.74 12.24 -19.29
C THR A 327 16.96 11.86 -20.74
N THR A 328 17.50 10.67 -21.04
CA THR A 328 17.72 10.21 -22.42
C THR A 328 16.43 10.11 -23.23
N GLU A 329 15.33 9.69 -22.59
CA GLU A 329 14.02 9.53 -23.20
C GLU A 329 13.44 10.88 -23.63
N ILE A 330 13.41 11.87 -22.74
CA ILE A 330 12.76 13.17 -22.99
C ILE A 330 13.70 14.25 -23.54
N LEU A 331 15.01 14.01 -23.60
CA LEU A 331 15.99 14.94 -24.14
C LEU A 331 15.69 15.42 -25.57
N PRO A 332 15.26 14.56 -26.52
CA PRO A 332 14.93 15.03 -27.87
C PRO A 332 13.82 16.09 -27.95
N ILE A 333 13.01 16.34 -26.90
CA ILE A 333 12.00 17.42 -26.92
C ILE A 333 12.69 18.79 -27.00
N GLY A 334 13.71 19.01 -26.17
CA GLY A 334 14.47 20.25 -26.18
C GLY A 334 15.46 20.35 -27.34
N LEU A 335 15.82 19.22 -27.93
CA LEU A 335 16.74 19.14 -29.08
C LEU A 335 16.02 18.86 -30.41
N LEU A 336 14.69 19.00 -30.47
CA LEU A 336 13.92 18.52 -31.63
C LEU A 336 14.31 19.27 -32.91
N VAL A 337 14.31 20.61 -32.84
CA VAL A 337 14.72 21.49 -33.95
C VAL A 337 16.14 21.18 -34.44
N PRO A 338 17.20 21.20 -33.60
CA PRO A 338 18.55 20.91 -34.07
C PRO A 338 18.75 19.46 -34.55
N ILE A 339 17.97 18.49 -34.07
CA ILE A 339 17.97 17.12 -34.60
C ILE A 339 17.32 17.08 -36.00
N ARG A 340 16.17 17.74 -36.19
CA ARG A 340 15.51 17.81 -37.50
C ARG A 340 16.42 18.47 -38.52
N ASP A 341 17.06 19.57 -38.14
CA ASP A 341 17.91 20.36 -39.04
C ASP A 341 19.18 19.58 -39.37
N GLY A 342 19.76 18.90 -38.37
CA GLY A 342 20.96 18.07 -38.54
C GLY A 342 20.75 16.85 -39.44
N PHE A 343 19.52 16.38 -39.64
CA PHE A 343 19.19 15.26 -40.52
C PHE A 343 18.37 15.65 -41.76
N GLY A 344 17.94 16.91 -41.88
CA GLY A 344 17.09 17.39 -42.96
C GLY A 344 15.72 16.69 -43.00
N VAL A 345 15.12 16.42 -41.84
CA VAL A 345 13.81 15.75 -41.73
C VAL A 345 12.75 16.71 -41.16
N SER A 346 11.47 16.42 -41.38
CA SER A 346 10.36 17.19 -40.80
C SER A 346 10.28 17.05 -39.28
N ASP A 347 9.56 17.95 -38.62
CA ASP A 347 9.31 17.90 -37.18
C ASP A 347 8.65 16.59 -36.76
N GLY A 348 7.62 16.15 -37.47
CA GLY A 348 6.91 14.91 -37.17
C GLY A 348 7.79 13.68 -37.34
N VAL A 349 8.67 13.66 -38.35
CA VAL A 349 9.68 12.60 -38.50
C VAL A 349 10.69 12.65 -37.37
N ALA A 350 11.22 13.82 -36.99
CA ALA A 350 12.08 13.97 -35.81
C ALA A 350 11.36 13.54 -34.51
N GLY A 351 10.05 13.74 -34.44
CA GLY A 351 9.16 13.30 -33.37
C GLY A 351 9.13 11.78 -33.16
N LEU A 352 9.52 10.98 -34.16
CA LEU A 352 9.71 9.53 -33.99
C LEU A 352 10.76 9.20 -32.93
N THR A 353 11.66 10.16 -32.63
CA THR A 353 12.63 10.00 -31.53
C THR A 353 11.98 9.94 -30.14
N MET A 354 10.75 10.44 -30.00
CA MET A 354 9.88 10.31 -28.83
C MET A 354 8.92 9.13 -28.95
N THR A 355 8.38 8.89 -30.14
CA THR A 355 7.42 7.80 -30.37
C THR A 355 8.04 6.43 -30.12
N LEU A 356 9.22 6.15 -30.70
CA LEU A 356 9.80 4.80 -30.66
C LEU A 356 10.15 4.32 -29.25
N PRO A 357 10.86 5.08 -28.39
CA PRO A 357 11.18 4.61 -27.05
C PRO A 357 9.92 4.26 -26.24
N GLY A 358 8.87 5.09 -26.31
CA GLY A 358 7.60 4.84 -25.63
C GLY A 358 6.88 3.58 -26.13
N LEU A 359 6.81 3.38 -27.46
CA LEU A 359 6.16 2.20 -28.06
C LEU A 359 6.88 0.93 -27.63
N LEU A 360 8.21 0.93 -27.78
CA LEU A 360 9.05 -0.21 -27.45
C LEU A 360 9.05 -0.47 -25.95
N ALA A 361 9.03 0.56 -25.10
CA ALA A 361 8.91 0.41 -23.64
C ALA A 361 7.58 -0.22 -23.22
N ALA A 362 6.47 0.17 -23.85
CA ALA A 362 5.15 -0.39 -23.57
C ALA A 362 5.09 -1.91 -23.85
N VAL A 363 5.78 -2.37 -24.89
CA VAL A 363 5.89 -3.79 -25.26
C VAL A 363 6.97 -4.51 -24.45
N ALA A 364 8.13 -3.90 -24.26
CA ALA A 364 9.27 -4.47 -23.57
C ALA A 364 8.99 -4.64 -22.07
N ALA A 365 8.24 -3.75 -21.42
CA ALA A 365 7.93 -3.85 -20.00
C ALA A 365 7.36 -5.24 -19.60
N PRO A 366 6.26 -5.74 -20.20
CA PRO A 366 5.76 -7.09 -19.90
C PRO A 366 6.68 -8.20 -20.42
N LEU A 367 7.26 -8.06 -21.62
CA LEU A 367 8.08 -9.11 -22.24
C LEU A 367 9.38 -9.35 -21.48
N VAL A 368 10.14 -8.29 -21.18
CA VAL A 368 11.39 -8.36 -20.43
C VAL A 368 11.11 -8.88 -19.02
N THR A 369 10.03 -8.43 -18.35
CA THR A 369 9.65 -8.95 -17.02
C THR A 369 9.50 -10.47 -17.02
N VAL A 370 8.84 -11.03 -18.05
CA VAL A 370 8.61 -12.48 -18.18
C VAL A 370 9.88 -13.22 -18.61
N ALA A 371 10.55 -12.75 -19.66
CA ALA A 371 11.72 -13.39 -20.25
C ALA A 371 12.91 -13.44 -19.27
N THR A 372 13.06 -12.41 -18.44
CA THR A 372 14.16 -12.29 -17.50
C THR A 372 13.79 -12.73 -16.09
N ALA A 373 12.63 -13.37 -15.90
CA ALA A 373 12.12 -13.78 -14.60
C ALA A 373 13.11 -14.63 -13.79
N ARG A 374 14.02 -15.36 -14.45
CA ARG A 374 15.03 -16.24 -13.84
C ARG A 374 16.44 -15.64 -13.72
N LEU A 375 16.67 -14.45 -14.27
CA LEU A 375 17.98 -13.79 -14.25
C LEU A 375 18.19 -12.99 -12.97
N ASP A 376 19.44 -12.96 -12.50
CA ASP A 376 19.87 -12.11 -11.39
C ASP A 376 19.62 -10.62 -11.72
N ARG A 377 18.99 -9.91 -10.78
CA ARG A 377 18.56 -8.52 -11.01
C ARG A 377 19.73 -7.54 -11.14
N ARG A 378 20.87 -7.79 -10.48
CA ARG A 378 22.07 -6.96 -10.62
C ARG A 378 22.63 -7.08 -12.04
N VAL A 379 22.79 -8.30 -12.53
CA VAL A 379 23.31 -8.55 -13.90
C VAL A 379 22.41 -7.86 -14.91
N MET A 380 21.10 -8.01 -14.76
CA MET A 380 20.15 -7.39 -15.67
C MET A 380 20.20 -5.85 -15.66
N LEU A 381 20.25 -5.21 -14.48
CA LEU A 381 20.39 -3.76 -14.40
C LEU A 381 21.70 -3.27 -15.03
N CYS A 382 22.80 -4.02 -14.86
CA CYS A 382 24.06 -3.71 -15.52
C CYS A 382 23.95 -3.86 -17.05
N VAL A 383 23.38 -4.95 -17.56
CA VAL A 383 23.18 -5.14 -19.00
C VAL A 383 22.31 -4.04 -19.59
N LEU A 384 21.21 -3.66 -18.93
CA LEU A 384 20.33 -2.58 -19.40
C LEU A 384 21.06 -1.22 -19.42
N MET A 385 21.92 -0.93 -18.44
CA MET A 385 22.74 0.28 -18.47
C MET A 385 23.82 0.25 -19.56
N ALA A 386 24.41 -0.91 -19.84
CA ALA A 386 25.32 -1.08 -20.96
C ALA A 386 24.59 -0.84 -22.30
N VAL A 387 23.38 -1.39 -22.47
CA VAL A 387 22.53 -1.13 -23.63
C VAL A 387 22.18 0.35 -23.75
N LEU A 388 21.90 1.04 -22.62
CA LEU A 388 21.65 2.49 -22.63
C LEU A 388 22.89 3.29 -23.07
N ALA A 389 24.08 2.90 -22.61
CA ALA A 389 25.33 3.53 -23.03
C ALA A 389 25.56 3.35 -24.53
N VAL A 390 25.36 2.14 -25.06
CA VAL A 390 25.44 1.86 -26.51
C VAL A 390 24.40 2.67 -27.27
N ALA A 391 23.16 2.73 -26.79
CA ALA A 391 22.10 3.51 -27.43
C ALA A 391 22.44 4.99 -27.49
N ASN A 392 22.96 5.57 -26.41
CA ASN A 392 23.40 6.96 -26.36
C ASN A 392 24.60 7.22 -27.28
N LEU A 393 25.55 6.28 -27.34
CA LEU A 393 26.69 6.37 -28.25
C LEU A 393 26.25 6.32 -29.71
N LEU A 394 25.32 5.43 -30.05
CA LEU A 394 24.72 5.37 -31.40
C LEU A 394 24.01 6.67 -31.77
N ALA A 395 23.30 7.30 -30.83
CA ALA A 395 22.68 8.61 -31.08
C ALA A 395 23.73 9.72 -31.29
N ALA A 396 24.78 9.76 -30.46
CA ALA A 396 25.85 10.73 -30.57
C ALA A 396 26.63 10.59 -31.89
N LEU A 397 26.77 9.36 -32.40
CA LEU A 397 27.51 9.04 -33.62
C LEU A 397 26.62 8.82 -34.85
N ALA A 398 25.29 8.97 -34.76
CA ALA A 398 24.33 8.67 -35.81
C ALA A 398 24.62 9.42 -37.13
N PRO A 399 25.13 8.77 -38.20
CA PRO A 399 25.38 9.44 -39.48
C PRO A 399 24.09 9.69 -40.28
N ALA A 400 23.04 8.95 -39.95
CA ALA A 400 21.74 9.02 -40.61
C ALA A 400 20.62 8.85 -39.59
N PHE A 401 19.43 9.36 -39.92
CA PHE A 401 18.29 9.38 -39.01
C PHE A 401 17.84 7.97 -38.57
N TRP A 402 17.93 6.96 -39.44
CA TRP A 402 17.58 5.59 -39.05
C TRP A 402 18.48 5.03 -37.93
N VAL A 403 19.75 5.45 -37.84
CA VAL A 403 20.65 5.07 -36.73
C VAL A 403 20.19 5.71 -35.42
N MET A 404 19.70 6.95 -35.48
CA MET A 404 19.03 7.59 -34.36
C MET A 404 17.80 6.76 -33.95
N LEU A 405 16.96 6.32 -34.88
CA LEU A 405 15.79 5.48 -34.57
C LEU A 405 16.17 4.13 -33.94
N VAL A 406 17.24 3.48 -34.40
CA VAL A 406 17.77 2.25 -33.77
C VAL A 406 18.23 2.52 -32.33
N SER A 407 18.93 3.63 -32.09
CA SER A 407 19.26 4.08 -30.72
C SER A 407 17.99 4.19 -29.87
N ARG A 408 16.94 4.82 -30.39
CA ARG A 408 15.67 5.01 -29.68
C ARG A 408 14.94 3.69 -29.38
N ILE A 409 15.02 2.71 -30.28
CA ILE A 409 14.49 1.35 -30.02
C ILE A 409 15.20 0.72 -28.82
N LEU A 410 16.52 0.80 -28.75
CA LEU A 410 17.31 0.30 -27.63
C LEU A 410 16.94 1.01 -26.32
N VAL A 411 16.76 2.34 -26.35
CA VAL A 411 16.27 3.12 -25.20
C VAL A 411 14.92 2.58 -24.72
N GLY A 412 13.98 2.28 -25.63
CA GLY A 412 12.68 1.69 -25.28
C GLY A 412 12.79 0.35 -24.55
N VAL A 413 13.69 -0.53 -25.00
CA VAL A 413 13.98 -1.82 -24.32
C VAL A 413 14.53 -1.57 -22.91
N VAL A 414 15.45 -0.61 -22.77
CA VAL A 414 16.02 -0.23 -21.47
C VAL A 414 14.94 0.30 -20.53
N ILE A 415 14.06 1.20 -20.99
CA ILE A 415 12.97 1.75 -20.18
C ILE A 415 12.08 0.61 -19.68
N GLY A 416 11.58 -0.24 -20.58
CA GLY A 416 10.69 -1.34 -20.22
C GLY A 416 11.33 -2.32 -19.22
N GLY A 417 12.57 -2.71 -19.46
CA GLY A 417 13.32 -3.62 -18.59
C GLY A 417 13.63 -2.99 -17.23
N PHE A 418 14.25 -1.81 -17.22
CA PHE A 418 14.77 -1.21 -15.98
C PHE A 418 13.64 -0.83 -15.04
N TRP A 419 12.54 -0.25 -15.54
CA TRP A 419 11.38 0.10 -14.72
C TRP A 419 10.73 -1.11 -14.06
N SER A 420 10.70 -2.26 -14.76
CA SER A 420 10.11 -3.49 -14.21
C SER A 420 10.88 -4.04 -13.00
N ILE A 421 12.16 -3.70 -12.85
CA ILE A 421 13.05 -4.23 -11.80
C ILE A 421 13.37 -3.15 -10.76
N GLY A 422 13.83 -1.99 -11.24
CA GLY A 422 14.39 -0.91 -10.42
C GLY A 422 13.36 -0.28 -9.48
N ALA A 423 12.13 -0.09 -9.94
CA ALA A 423 11.05 0.50 -9.14
C ALA A 423 10.70 -0.32 -7.89
N GLY A 424 10.93 -1.63 -7.93
CA GLY A 424 10.64 -2.57 -6.84
C GLY A 424 11.86 -2.96 -5.99
N LEU A 425 13.04 -2.37 -6.24
CA LEU A 425 14.28 -2.87 -5.63
C LEU A 425 14.56 -2.32 -4.23
N ALA A 426 13.97 -1.17 -3.87
CA ALA A 426 14.18 -0.50 -2.59
C ALA A 426 14.06 -1.42 -1.35
N PRO A 427 13.05 -2.31 -1.22
CA PRO A 427 12.94 -3.25 -0.08
C PRO A 427 14.10 -4.24 0.04
N ARG A 428 14.84 -4.47 -1.05
CA ARG A 428 15.97 -5.40 -1.11
C ARG A 428 17.32 -4.73 -0.86
N LEU A 429 17.38 -3.40 -0.92
CA LEU A 429 18.62 -2.62 -0.76
C LEU A 429 18.78 -2.01 0.63
N VAL A 430 17.68 -1.73 1.32
CA VAL A 430 17.70 -1.07 2.64
C VAL A 430 16.87 -1.81 3.68
N ARG A 431 17.09 -1.49 4.96
CA ARG A 431 16.30 -2.02 6.09
C ARG A 431 14.84 -1.57 5.99
N ALA A 432 13.91 -2.38 6.48
CA ALA A 432 12.45 -2.12 6.44
C ALA A 432 12.03 -0.69 6.82
N LYS A 433 12.68 -0.08 7.83
CA LYS A 433 12.42 1.30 8.28
C LYS A 433 12.70 2.37 7.22
N ALA A 434 13.65 2.11 6.31
CA ALA A 434 14.11 3.06 5.30
C ALA A 434 13.47 2.82 3.91
N VAL A 435 12.65 1.77 3.75
CA VAL A 435 12.10 1.39 2.44
C VAL A 435 11.28 2.49 1.80
N SER A 436 10.39 3.14 2.56
CA SER A 436 9.58 4.26 2.05
C SER A 436 10.44 5.43 1.57
N MET A 437 11.52 5.74 2.29
CA MET A 437 12.47 6.79 1.93
C MET A 437 13.30 6.38 0.71
N ALA A 438 13.82 5.15 0.67
CA ALA A 438 14.56 4.64 -0.48
C ALA A 438 13.69 4.59 -1.75
N THR A 439 12.43 4.17 -1.63
CA THR A 439 11.46 4.27 -2.73
C THR A 439 11.28 5.72 -3.16
N ALA A 440 11.09 6.66 -2.23
CA ALA A 440 10.97 8.09 -2.57
C ALA A 440 12.20 8.62 -3.30
N VAL A 441 13.42 8.24 -2.89
CA VAL A 441 14.68 8.61 -3.55
C VAL A 441 14.74 8.03 -4.96
N VAL A 442 14.47 6.73 -5.13
CA VAL A 442 14.43 6.08 -6.46
C VAL A 442 13.46 6.79 -7.40
N PHE A 443 12.25 7.11 -6.93
CA PHE A 443 11.24 7.79 -7.74
C PHE A 443 11.50 9.29 -7.95
N ALA A 444 12.38 9.92 -7.17
CA ALA A 444 12.80 11.30 -7.40
C ALA A 444 13.56 11.47 -8.73
N ALA A 445 14.07 10.37 -9.30
CA ALA A 445 14.70 10.36 -10.61
C ALA A 445 13.82 10.96 -11.73
N VAL A 446 12.50 10.72 -11.68
CA VAL A 446 11.56 11.20 -12.71
C VAL A 446 11.49 12.72 -12.75
N PRO A 447 11.11 13.42 -11.66
CA PRO A 447 11.10 14.88 -11.65
C PRO A 447 12.50 15.47 -11.88
N LEU A 448 13.57 14.86 -11.35
CA LEU A 448 14.93 15.34 -11.59
C LEU A 448 15.33 15.25 -13.06
N GLY A 449 14.99 14.17 -13.75
CA GLY A 449 15.29 13.98 -15.17
C GLY A 449 14.64 15.02 -16.06
N SER A 450 13.39 15.41 -15.75
CA SER A 450 12.66 16.45 -16.48
C SER A 450 13.11 17.87 -16.13
N VAL A 451 13.35 18.17 -14.85
CA VAL A 451 13.73 19.52 -14.40
C VAL A 451 15.17 19.84 -14.73
N LEU A 452 16.09 18.90 -14.52
CA LEU A 452 17.53 19.17 -14.67
C LEU A 452 18.04 18.61 -15.98
N GLY A 453 17.66 17.37 -16.32
CA GLY A 453 18.22 16.65 -17.45
C GLY A 453 17.91 17.27 -18.81
N VAL A 454 16.63 17.57 -19.09
CA VAL A 454 16.25 18.17 -20.38
C VAL A 454 16.87 19.55 -20.58
N PRO A 455 16.78 20.50 -19.62
CA PRO A 455 17.41 21.81 -19.80
C PRO A 455 18.92 21.73 -19.90
N ALA A 456 19.59 20.92 -19.06
CA ALA A 456 21.04 20.76 -19.12
C ALA A 456 21.48 20.15 -20.46
N GLY A 457 20.77 19.14 -20.96
CA GLY A 457 21.05 18.55 -22.26
C GLY A 457 20.73 19.48 -23.44
N THR A 458 19.67 20.29 -23.33
CA THR A 458 19.31 21.32 -24.31
C THR A 458 20.37 22.42 -24.36
N PHE A 459 20.84 22.87 -23.20
CA PHE A 459 21.93 23.85 -23.06
C PHE A 459 23.26 23.31 -23.59
N LEU A 460 23.61 22.06 -23.28
CA LEU A 460 24.78 21.41 -23.88
C LEU A 460 24.62 21.31 -25.41
N GLY A 461 23.41 21.04 -25.88
CA GLY A 461 23.08 21.00 -27.30
C GLY A 461 23.25 22.36 -28.00
N SER A 462 22.93 23.47 -27.33
CA SER A 462 23.13 24.81 -27.88
C SER A 462 24.60 25.23 -27.91
N LEU A 463 25.44 24.72 -27.00
CA LEU A 463 26.87 25.05 -26.92
C LEU A 463 27.75 24.20 -27.84
N ALA A 464 27.53 22.88 -27.85
CA ALA A 464 28.42 21.91 -28.49
C ALA A 464 27.69 20.99 -29.50
N GLY A 465 26.45 21.34 -29.87
CA GLY A 465 25.60 20.55 -30.74
C GLY A 465 24.87 19.43 -30.02
N TRP A 466 23.71 19.02 -30.56
CA TRP A 466 22.84 18.00 -29.95
C TRP A 466 23.53 16.64 -29.76
N ARG A 467 24.56 16.33 -30.55
CA ARG A 467 25.35 15.09 -30.46
C ARG A 467 26.16 15.02 -29.17
N ALA A 468 26.68 16.17 -28.71
CA ALA A 468 27.45 16.25 -27.47
C ALA A 468 26.57 15.90 -26.25
N ALA A 469 25.30 16.29 -26.26
CA ALA A 469 24.36 15.91 -25.20
C ALA A 469 24.22 14.38 -25.07
N PHE A 470 24.10 13.65 -26.18
CA PHE A 470 24.09 12.18 -26.15
C PHE A 470 25.44 11.56 -25.78
N ALA A 471 26.56 12.17 -26.15
CA ALA A 471 27.89 11.73 -25.72
C ALA A 471 28.05 11.85 -24.20
N VAL A 472 27.60 12.95 -23.59
CA VAL A 472 27.56 13.12 -22.13
C VAL A 472 26.66 12.07 -21.49
N MET A 473 25.48 11.80 -22.05
CA MET A 473 24.60 10.74 -21.55
C MET A 473 25.20 9.34 -21.68
N THR A 474 26.09 9.10 -22.66
CA THR A 474 26.89 7.88 -22.76
C THR A 474 27.83 7.76 -21.56
N ALA A 475 28.59 8.80 -21.26
CA ALA A 475 29.51 8.83 -20.12
C ALA A 475 28.76 8.64 -18.79
N VAL A 476 27.62 9.31 -18.61
CA VAL A 476 26.75 9.13 -17.44
C VAL A 476 26.24 7.69 -17.34
N SER A 477 25.83 7.08 -18.46
CA SER A 477 25.34 5.69 -18.48
C SER A 477 26.43 4.69 -18.09
N VAL A 478 27.67 4.90 -18.56
CA VAL A 478 28.84 4.09 -18.18
C VAL A 478 29.20 4.29 -16.70
N ALA A 479 29.19 5.52 -16.20
CA ALA A 479 29.46 5.80 -14.79
C ALA A 479 28.43 5.13 -13.87
N VAL A 480 27.14 5.16 -14.26
CA VAL A 480 26.08 4.44 -13.53
C VAL A 480 26.25 2.93 -13.63
N LEU A 481 26.62 2.39 -14.80
CA LEU A 481 26.93 0.97 -14.96
C LEU A 481 28.00 0.52 -13.96
N VAL A 482 29.11 1.25 -13.88
CA VAL A 482 30.18 0.98 -12.92
C VAL A 482 29.67 1.11 -11.48
N ALA A 483 28.89 2.15 -11.16
CA ALA A 483 28.32 2.33 -9.83
C ALA A 483 27.39 1.18 -9.43
N LEU A 484 26.50 0.72 -10.33
CA LEU A 484 25.62 -0.44 -10.09
C LEU A 484 26.43 -1.72 -9.91
N ALA A 485 27.44 -1.93 -10.76
CA ALA A 485 28.32 -3.08 -10.69
C ALA A 485 29.09 -3.13 -9.35
N LEU A 486 29.51 -1.99 -8.80
CA LEU A 486 30.24 -1.94 -7.53
C LEU A 486 29.32 -1.96 -6.30
N SER A 487 28.09 -1.44 -6.44
CA SER A 487 27.17 -1.19 -5.32
C SER A 487 26.19 -2.33 -5.03
N LEU A 488 25.69 -3.02 -6.07
CA LEU A 488 24.61 -3.97 -5.92
C LEU A 488 25.12 -5.34 -5.43
N PRO A 489 24.48 -5.95 -4.42
CA PRO A 489 24.71 -7.36 -4.09
C PRO A 489 24.08 -8.28 -5.16
N GLY A 490 24.40 -9.58 -5.12
CA GLY A 490 23.65 -10.58 -5.90
C GLY A 490 22.18 -10.56 -5.50
N LEU A 491 21.28 -10.47 -6.49
CA LEU A 491 19.85 -10.27 -6.30
C LEU A 491 19.08 -11.38 -7.03
N PRO A 492 18.97 -12.58 -6.43
CA PRO A 492 18.27 -13.70 -7.05
C PRO A 492 16.79 -13.37 -7.28
N PRO A 493 16.16 -13.98 -8.31
CA PRO A 493 14.76 -13.75 -8.63
C PRO A 493 13.84 -14.32 -7.53
N LEU A 494 12.91 -13.50 -7.00
CA LEU A 494 12.07 -13.90 -5.85
C LEU A 494 10.61 -14.23 -6.19
N ARG A 495 10.02 -13.67 -7.26
CA ARG A 495 8.62 -13.95 -7.69
C ARG A 495 8.40 -13.64 -9.18
N VAL A 496 7.47 -14.35 -9.81
CA VAL A 496 7.04 -14.16 -11.20
C VAL A 496 5.63 -13.55 -11.22
N THR A 497 5.49 -12.32 -11.72
CA THR A 497 4.19 -11.72 -12.03
C THR A 497 3.63 -12.39 -13.29
N GLY A 498 2.60 -13.23 -13.14
CA GLY A 498 2.01 -13.98 -14.25
C GLY A 498 1.10 -13.13 -15.15
N ALA A 499 1.13 -13.37 -16.46
CA ALA A 499 0.28 -12.71 -17.45
C ALA A 499 -1.23 -12.83 -17.16
N ALA A 500 -1.65 -13.88 -16.44
CA ALA A 500 -3.02 -14.08 -16.00
C ALA A 500 -3.51 -12.96 -15.05
N VAL A 501 -2.65 -12.48 -14.15
CA VAL A 501 -2.99 -11.39 -13.21
C VAL A 501 -3.18 -10.07 -13.96
N LEU A 502 -2.34 -9.81 -14.97
CA LEU A 502 -2.45 -8.62 -15.82
C LEU A 502 -3.75 -8.62 -16.63
N ARG A 503 -4.08 -9.76 -17.24
CA ARG A 503 -5.30 -9.94 -18.02
C ARG A 503 -6.56 -9.73 -17.17
N GLU A 504 -6.56 -10.25 -15.95
CA GLU A 504 -7.68 -10.07 -15.02
C GLU A 504 -7.80 -8.60 -14.57
N LEU A 505 -6.68 -7.92 -14.35
CA LEU A 505 -6.69 -6.49 -13.98
C LEU A 505 -7.29 -5.62 -15.10
N LEU A 506 -6.99 -5.91 -16.36
CA LEU A 506 -7.55 -5.22 -17.54
C LEU A 506 -9.06 -5.47 -17.73
N ARG A 507 -9.64 -6.50 -17.10
CA ARG A 507 -11.10 -6.73 -17.12
C ARG A 507 -11.87 -5.84 -16.15
N ARG A 508 -11.19 -5.22 -15.18
CA ARG A 508 -11.84 -4.37 -14.18
C ARG A 508 -12.29 -3.05 -14.80
N LYS A 509 -13.57 -2.74 -14.67
CA LYS A 509 -14.16 -1.46 -15.15
C LYS A 509 -13.38 -0.25 -14.66
N ALA A 510 -13.02 -0.20 -13.37
CA ALA A 510 -12.28 0.92 -12.78
C ALA A 510 -10.88 1.13 -13.40
N VAL A 511 -10.21 0.05 -13.78
CA VAL A 511 -8.91 0.08 -14.47
C VAL A 511 -9.09 0.57 -15.90
N ARG A 512 -10.09 0.06 -16.64
CA ARG A 512 -10.39 0.53 -18.01
C ARG A 512 -10.71 2.01 -18.08
N TYR A 513 -11.48 2.53 -17.12
CA TYR A 513 -11.73 3.97 -17.02
C TYR A 513 -10.46 4.75 -16.68
N GLY A 514 -9.61 4.23 -15.79
CA GLY A 514 -8.31 4.83 -15.51
C GLY A 514 -7.42 4.88 -16.75
N LEU A 515 -7.35 3.78 -17.50
CA LEU A 515 -6.64 3.68 -18.77
C LEU A 515 -7.14 4.69 -19.78
N LEU A 516 -8.46 4.77 -20.01
CA LEU A 516 -9.04 5.71 -20.96
C LEU A 516 -8.72 7.16 -20.58
N VAL A 517 -8.98 7.55 -19.33
CA VAL A 517 -8.72 8.92 -18.88
C VAL A 517 -7.24 9.27 -18.96
N THR A 518 -6.37 8.40 -18.45
CA THR A 518 -4.92 8.60 -18.51
C THR A 518 -4.46 8.67 -19.96
N ALA A 519 -4.92 7.77 -20.85
CA ALA A 519 -4.56 7.80 -22.26
C ALA A 519 -4.95 9.12 -22.92
N VAL A 520 -6.18 9.60 -22.74
CA VAL A 520 -6.64 10.85 -23.37
C VAL A 520 -5.84 12.06 -22.87
N VAL A 521 -5.62 12.20 -21.55
CA VAL A 521 -4.81 13.33 -21.01
C VAL A 521 -3.36 13.25 -21.46
N VAL A 522 -2.76 12.05 -21.42
CA VAL A 522 -1.34 11.86 -21.75
C VAL A 522 -1.11 12.04 -23.25
N VAL A 523 -2.01 11.54 -24.10
CA VAL A 523 -1.98 11.80 -25.55
C VAL A 523 -2.12 13.30 -25.82
N ALA A 524 -3.05 14.01 -25.17
CA ALA A 524 -3.20 15.45 -25.32
C ALA A 524 -1.92 16.20 -24.95
N HIS A 525 -1.29 15.80 -23.84
CA HIS A 525 -0.05 16.40 -23.37
C HIS A 525 1.13 16.11 -24.31
N PHE A 526 1.40 14.86 -24.65
CA PHE A 526 2.58 14.52 -25.46
C PHE A 526 2.39 14.83 -26.94
N ALA A 527 1.16 14.91 -27.45
CA ALA A 527 0.91 15.47 -28.77
C ALA A 527 1.32 16.94 -28.84
N THR A 528 1.16 17.71 -27.78
CA THR A 528 1.51 19.13 -27.75
C THR A 528 2.95 19.36 -27.29
N TYR A 529 3.32 18.84 -26.13
CA TYR A 529 4.62 19.06 -25.50
C TYR A 529 5.80 18.55 -26.33
N THR A 530 5.62 17.48 -27.11
CA THR A 530 6.67 16.99 -28.02
C THR A 530 7.12 18.07 -29.01
N TYR A 531 6.18 18.88 -29.48
CA TYR A 531 6.41 19.92 -30.49
C TYR A 531 6.36 21.33 -29.91
N VAL A 532 6.55 21.46 -28.58
CA VAL A 532 6.61 22.78 -27.93
C VAL A 532 7.80 23.59 -28.42
N THR A 533 8.94 22.95 -28.66
CA THR A 533 10.17 23.64 -29.08
C THR A 533 10.02 24.26 -30.48
N PRO A 534 9.54 23.53 -31.52
CA PRO A 534 9.16 24.14 -32.79
C PRO A 534 8.15 25.28 -32.65
N LEU A 535 7.09 25.12 -31.85
CA LEU A 535 6.12 26.21 -31.61
C LEU A 535 6.79 27.47 -31.05
N LEU A 536 7.66 27.31 -30.04
CA LEU A 536 8.34 28.44 -29.39
C LEU A 536 9.24 29.20 -30.38
N VAL A 537 9.93 28.48 -31.27
CA VAL A 537 10.82 29.08 -32.27
C VAL A 537 10.04 29.71 -33.41
N GLU A 538 9.08 28.99 -33.99
CA GLU A 538 8.42 29.37 -35.25
C GLU A 538 7.25 30.34 -35.03
N VAL A 539 6.51 30.20 -33.93
CA VAL A 539 5.29 30.99 -33.67
C VAL A 539 5.55 32.08 -32.64
N ASN A 540 6.27 31.77 -31.55
CA ASN A 540 6.55 32.74 -30.49
C ASN A 540 7.87 33.51 -30.68
N ALA A 541 8.64 33.21 -31.74
CA ALA A 541 9.94 33.82 -32.06
C ALA A 541 10.92 33.85 -30.86
N VAL A 542 10.91 32.79 -30.05
CA VAL A 542 11.81 32.65 -28.90
C VAL A 542 13.20 32.26 -29.36
N ASP A 543 14.20 33.00 -28.87
CA ASP A 543 15.61 32.68 -29.12
C ASP A 543 15.99 31.29 -28.59
N VAL A 544 16.82 30.56 -29.36
CA VAL A 544 17.24 29.19 -29.05
C VAL A 544 17.95 29.09 -27.70
N GLY A 545 18.70 30.13 -27.29
CA GLY A 545 19.37 30.19 -26.00
C GLY A 545 18.41 30.25 -24.80
N LEU A 546 17.19 30.78 -24.98
CA LEU A 546 16.17 30.87 -23.93
C LEU A 546 15.33 29.61 -23.78
N ILE A 547 15.33 28.72 -24.76
CA ILE A 547 14.53 27.47 -24.75
C ILE A 547 14.90 26.61 -23.53
N SER A 548 16.20 26.43 -23.26
CA SER A 548 16.66 25.67 -22.09
C SER A 548 16.09 26.24 -20.79
N THR A 549 16.14 27.57 -20.62
CA THR A 549 15.61 28.26 -19.45
C THR A 549 14.10 28.10 -19.32
N LEU A 550 13.34 28.23 -20.42
CA LEU A 550 11.89 28.04 -20.41
C LEU A 550 11.50 26.60 -20.07
N LEU A 551 12.20 25.60 -20.60
CA LEU A 551 12.00 24.19 -20.27
C LEU A 551 12.39 23.88 -18.82
N LEU A 552 13.40 24.56 -18.26
CA LEU A 552 13.74 24.48 -16.85
C LEU A 552 12.61 25.03 -15.96
N VAL A 553 12.09 26.21 -16.29
CA VAL A 553 10.96 26.82 -15.58
C VAL A 553 9.72 25.91 -15.64
N TYR A 554 9.41 25.36 -16.81
CA TYR A 554 8.36 24.36 -17.00
C TYR A 554 8.58 23.13 -16.09
N GLY A 555 9.79 22.59 -16.07
CA GLY A 555 10.14 21.43 -15.25
C GLY A 555 9.97 21.70 -13.75
N VAL A 556 10.50 22.82 -13.25
CA VAL A 556 10.38 23.25 -11.85
C VAL A 556 8.91 23.41 -11.46
N ALA A 557 8.11 24.04 -12.34
CA ALA A 557 6.67 24.17 -12.16
C ALA A 557 5.99 22.79 -12.10
N GLY A 558 6.40 21.83 -12.93
CA GLY A 558 5.95 20.43 -12.87
C GLY A 558 6.18 19.76 -11.52
N VAL A 559 7.36 19.96 -10.92
CA VAL A 559 7.65 19.42 -9.59
C VAL A 559 6.77 20.05 -8.53
N ALA A 560 6.62 21.38 -8.55
CA ALA A 560 5.72 22.09 -7.64
C ALA A 560 4.27 21.58 -7.79
N GLY A 561 3.81 21.39 -9.04
CA GLY A 561 2.49 20.87 -9.37
C GLY A 561 2.22 19.48 -8.80
N ASN A 562 3.22 18.59 -8.87
CA ASN A 562 3.13 17.26 -8.26
C ASN A 562 2.94 17.31 -6.73
N PHE A 563 3.70 18.16 -6.04
CA PHE A 563 3.54 18.34 -4.59
C PHE A 563 2.19 18.94 -4.21
N VAL A 564 1.77 19.99 -4.92
CA VAL A 564 0.46 20.63 -4.73
C VAL A 564 -0.64 19.60 -4.94
N ALA A 565 -0.59 18.85 -6.03
CA ALA A 565 -1.53 17.76 -6.30
C ALA A 565 -1.56 16.75 -5.16
N GLY A 566 -0.40 16.29 -4.66
CA GLY A 566 -0.30 15.42 -3.50
C GLY A 566 -1.03 15.95 -2.26
N ALA A 567 -0.88 17.24 -1.95
CA ALA A 567 -1.51 17.88 -0.80
C ALA A 567 -3.05 17.99 -0.94
N VAL A 568 -3.55 18.33 -2.13
CA VAL A 568 -5.01 18.48 -2.37
C VAL A 568 -5.72 17.18 -2.78
N MET A 569 -4.99 16.13 -3.15
CA MET A 569 -5.55 14.86 -3.63
C MET A 569 -6.38 14.11 -2.57
N ALA A 570 -6.18 14.42 -1.29
CA ALA A 570 -7.04 13.97 -0.20
C ALA A 570 -8.47 14.53 -0.27
N ARG A 571 -8.66 15.73 -0.84
CA ARG A 571 -9.97 16.39 -1.04
C ARG A 571 -10.74 15.81 -2.23
N GLY A 572 -10.05 15.16 -3.18
CA GLY A 572 -10.66 14.35 -4.23
C GLY A 572 -9.81 14.24 -5.50
N HIS A 573 -9.18 13.07 -5.74
CA HIS A 573 -8.30 12.87 -6.91
C HIS A 573 -8.95 13.19 -8.26
N ARG A 574 -10.27 12.97 -8.42
CA ARG A 574 -10.95 13.22 -9.71
C ARG A 574 -11.09 14.71 -9.97
N ALA A 575 -11.23 15.51 -8.93
CA ALA A 575 -11.25 16.97 -9.05
C ALA A 575 -9.90 17.52 -9.41
N VAL A 576 -8.87 17.09 -8.71
CA VAL A 576 -7.49 17.48 -9.03
C VAL A 576 -7.15 17.10 -10.47
N PHE A 577 -7.51 15.89 -10.90
CA PHE A 577 -7.22 15.43 -12.26
C PHE A 577 -8.00 16.21 -13.34
N ALA A 578 -9.29 16.49 -13.12
CA ALA A 578 -10.08 17.29 -14.07
C ALA A 578 -9.60 18.74 -14.16
N VAL A 579 -9.24 19.36 -13.02
CA VAL A 579 -8.68 20.71 -13.00
C VAL A 579 -7.33 20.74 -13.72
N ALA A 580 -6.46 19.76 -13.48
CA ALA A 580 -5.20 19.66 -14.20
C ALA A 580 -5.41 19.55 -15.72
N ALA A 581 -6.36 18.73 -16.18
CA ALA A 581 -6.71 18.63 -17.59
C ALA A 581 -7.24 19.95 -18.17
N LEU A 582 -8.06 20.70 -17.43
CA LEU A 582 -8.57 22.01 -17.87
C LEU A 582 -7.48 23.09 -17.91
N VAL A 583 -6.56 23.11 -16.93
CA VAL A 583 -5.43 24.05 -16.95
C VAL A 583 -4.48 23.72 -18.09
N LEU A 584 -4.25 22.43 -18.37
CA LEU A 584 -3.49 22.00 -19.55
C LEU A 584 -4.17 22.42 -20.85
N ALA A 585 -5.49 22.26 -20.94
CA ALA A 585 -6.26 22.72 -22.10
C ALA A 585 -6.15 24.25 -22.30
N ALA A 586 -6.27 25.03 -21.24
CA ALA A 586 -6.15 26.48 -21.29
C ALA A 586 -4.74 26.91 -21.69
N ALA A 587 -3.70 26.30 -21.09
CA ALA A 587 -2.32 26.64 -21.41
C ALA A 587 -1.98 26.35 -22.87
N THR A 588 -2.36 25.17 -23.38
CA THR A 588 -2.12 24.78 -24.78
C THR A 588 -2.96 25.59 -25.76
N LEU A 589 -4.18 26.02 -25.41
CA LEU A 589 -5.00 26.90 -26.24
C LEU A 589 -4.43 28.31 -26.34
N LEU A 590 -3.91 28.85 -25.23
CA LEU A 590 -3.47 30.24 -25.15
C LEU A 590 -2.02 30.44 -25.60
N LEU A 591 -1.18 29.41 -25.58
CA LEU A 591 0.25 29.53 -25.91
C LEU A 591 0.51 30.04 -27.34
N PRO A 592 -0.20 29.56 -28.39
CA PRO A 592 -0.06 30.13 -29.73
C PRO A 592 -0.50 31.60 -29.83
N LEU A 593 -1.38 32.06 -28.92
CA LEU A 593 -1.93 33.42 -28.90
C LEU A 593 -1.09 34.39 -28.07
N ALA A 594 -0.04 33.91 -27.39
CA ALA A 594 0.81 34.73 -26.51
C ALA A 594 1.69 35.73 -27.28
N GLY A 595 1.80 35.60 -28.60
CA GLY A 595 2.70 36.39 -29.44
C GLY A 595 4.17 36.18 -29.06
N ASN A 596 4.99 37.22 -29.25
CA ASN A 596 6.44 37.18 -29.01
C ASN A 596 6.83 37.64 -27.59
N GLY A 597 5.86 37.81 -26.69
CA GLY A 597 6.12 38.23 -25.32
C GLY A 597 6.71 37.10 -24.48
N ILE A 598 7.95 37.25 -24.01
CA ILE A 598 8.59 36.21 -23.17
C ILE A 598 7.85 35.95 -21.85
N VAL A 599 7.27 37.00 -21.26
CA VAL A 599 6.53 36.91 -19.97
C VAL A 599 5.25 36.07 -20.10
N PRO A 600 4.32 36.33 -21.05
CA PRO A 600 3.14 35.49 -21.21
C PRO A 600 3.49 34.04 -21.60
N VAL A 601 4.50 33.84 -22.45
CA VAL A 601 5.01 32.49 -22.80
C VAL A 601 5.50 31.74 -21.56
N ALA A 602 6.38 32.36 -20.77
CA ALA A 602 6.88 31.75 -19.54
C ALA A 602 5.76 31.47 -18.52
N GLY A 603 4.82 32.40 -18.35
CA GLY A 603 3.66 32.23 -17.47
C GLY A 603 2.77 31.06 -17.88
N LEU A 604 2.49 30.90 -19.17
CA LEU A 604 1.71 29.77 -19.70
C LEU A 604 2.47 28.43 -19.57
N LEU A 605 3.79 28.43 -19.77
CA LEU A 605 4.62 27.24 -19.52
C LEU A 605 4.65 26.86 -18.03
N VAL A 606 4.66 27.82 -17.11
CA VAL A 606 4.52 27.55 -15.67
C VAL A 606 3.16 26.90 -15.37
N LEU A 607 2.06 27.46 -15.88
CA LEU A 607 0.73 26.89 -15.69
C LEU A 607 0.62 25.48 -16.28
N TRP A 608 1.20 25.27 -17.47
CA TRP A 608 1.25 23.97 -18.10
C TRP A 608 2.06 22.97 -17.28
N GLY A 609 3.25 23.35 -16.80
CA GLY A 609 4.09 22.53 -15.94
C GLY A 609 3.34 22.14 -14.66
N LEU A 610 2.78 23.10 -13.93
CA LEU A 610 1.99 22.86 -12.72
C LEU A 610 0.84 21.86 -12.96
N ALA A 611 0.13 22.00 -14.07
CA ALA A 611 -0.95 21.12 -14.46
C ALA A 611 -0.46 19.70 -14.76
N TYR A 612 0.56 19.57 -15.62
CA TYR A 612 1.10 18.27 -15.99
C TYR A 612 1.72 17.54 -14.80
N GLY A 613 2.36 18.26 -13.87
CA GLY A 613 2.89 17.69 -12.62
C GLY A 613 1.85 16.90 -11.82
N ALA A 614 0.57 17.26 -11.90
CA ALA A 614 -0.51 16.53 -11.24
C ALA A 614 -0.93 15.24 -11.97
N VAL A 615 -0.71 15.15 -13.28
CA VAL A 615 -1.25 14.09 -14.16
C VAL A 615 -0.68 12.70 -13.84
N PRO A 616 0.66 12.49 -13.77
CA PRO A 616 1.22 11.20 -13.39
C PRO A 616 0.78 10.76 -11.98
N ALA A 617 0.77 11.68 -11.01
CA ALA A 617 0.37 11.38 -9.64
C ALA A 617 -1.11 10.99 -9.52
N CYS A 618 -1.99 11.70 -10.23
CA CYS A 618 -3.42 11.39 -10.28
C CYS A 618 -3.67 10.04 -10.97
N SER A 619 -2.99 9.79 -12.09
CA SER A 619 -3.07 8.54 -12.84
C SER A 619 -2.61 7.36 -11.98
N GLN A 620 -1.40 7.43 -11.42
CA GLN A 620 -0.85 6.39 -10.54
C GLN A 620 -1.75 6.13 -9.33
N THR A 621 -2.31 7.17 -8.72
CA THR A 621 -3.26 7.04 -7.61
C THR A 621 -4.55 6.34 -8.04
N TRP A 622 -5.02 6.58 -9.27
CA TRP A 622 -6.19 5.89 -9.81
C TRP A 622 -5.94 4.40 -9.95
N PHE A 623 -4.83 3.99 -10.60
CA PHE A 623 -4.46 2.58 -10.76
C PHE A 623 -4.27 1.88 -9.41
N ALA A 624 -3.55 2.52 -8.48
CA ALA A 624 -3.36 2.00 -7.13
C ALA A 624 -4.68 1.81 -6.35
N ARG A 625 -5.68 2.68 -6.58
CA ARG A 625 -7.01 2.54 -5.97
C ARG A 625 -7.93 1.56 -6.70
N ALA A 626 -7.72 1.35 -8.00
CA ALA A 626 -8.52 0.45 -8.82
C ALA A 626 -8.16 -1.04 -8.60
N ALA A 627 -6.94 -1.33 -8.15
CA ALA A 627 -6.49 -2.68 -7.84
C ALA A 627 -5.61 -2.73 -6.57
N PRO A 628 -6.17 -2.43 -5.39
CA PRO A 628 -5.44 -2.43 -4.12
C PRO A 628 -4.93 -3.83 -3.70
N ASP A 629 -5.52 -4.88 -4.28
CA ASP A 629 -5.20 -6.30 -4.11
C ASP A 629 -4.07 -6.80 -5.03
N ALA A 630 -3.69 -6.02 -6.05
CA ALA A 630 -2.61 -6.37 -6.99
C ALA A 630 -1.73 -5.16 -7.34
N PRO A 631 -1.02 -4.56 -6.36
CA PRO A 631 -0.30 -3.30 -6.53
C PRO A 631 0.81 -3.38 -7.57
N GLU A 632 1.58 -4.48 -7.63
CA GLU A 632 2.65 -4.66 -8.61
C GLU A 632 2.09 -4.71 -10.05
N ALA A 633 1.00 -5.46 -10.27
CA ALA A 633 0.33 -5.51 -11.57
C ALA A 633 -0.29 -4.16 -11.95
N ALA A 634 -0.83 -3.41 -10.98
CA ALA A 634 -1.35 -2.07 -11.21
C ALA A 634 -0.25 -1.09 -11.66
N THR A 635 0.95 -1.18 -11.07
CA THR A 635 2.13 -0.40 -11.48
C THR A 635 2.59 -0.80 -12.89
N VAL A 636 2.63 -2.10 -13.21
CA VAL A 636 2.99 -2.57 -14.55
C VAL A 636 2.00 -2.08 -15.62
N VAL A 637 0.68 -2.20 -15.37
CA VAL A 637 -0.34 -1.66 -16.29
C VAL A 637 -0.21 -0.15 -16.43
N PHE A 638 -0.03 0.57 -15.31
CA PHE A 638 0.18 2.02 -15.34
C PHE A 638 1.36 2.38 -16.23
N THR A 639 2.56 1.84 -15.98
CA THR A 639 3.75 2.15 -16.77
C THR A 639 3.57 1.79 -18.24
N ALA A 640 3.11 0.59 -18.57
CA ALA A 640 2.91 0.18 -19.96
C ALA A 640 1.90 1.07 -20.70
N SER A 641 0.77 1.38 -20.05
CA SER A 641 -0.24 2.26 -20.64
C SER A 641 0.21 3.71 -20.78
N PHE A 642 0.99 4.21 -19.83
CA PHE A 642 1.53 5.57 -19.88
C PHE A 642 2.53 5.71 -21.02
N GLN A 643 3.44 4.74 -21.20
CA GLN A 643 4.38 4.72 -22.32
C GLN A 643 3.69 4.59 -23.69
N ALA A 644 2.63 3.77 -23.76
CA ALA A 644 1.82 3.66 -24.98
C ALA A 644 1.11 4.98 -25.32
N ALA A 645 0.53 5.65 -24.31
CA ALA A 645 -0.14 6.94 -24.50
C ALA A 645 0.84 8.07 -24.84
N LEU A 646 2.03 8.09 -24.24
CA LEU A 646 3.12 9.00 -24.58
C LEU A 646 3.51 8.86 -26.05
N SER A 647 3.76 7.62 -26.48
CA SER A 647 4.14 7.30 -27.85
C SER A 647 3.06 7.66 -28.86
N ALA A 648 1.79 7.33 -28.54
CA ALA A 648 0.64 7.70 -29.37
C ALA A 648 0.49 9.23 -29.46
N GLY A 649 0.67 9.96 -28.35
CA GLY A 649 0.67 11.42 -28.33
C GLY A 649 1.73 11.99 -29.27
N ALA A 650 2.99 11.60 -29.08
CA ALA A 650 4.09 12.05 -29.94
C ALA A 650 3.85 11.75 -31.43
N LEU A 651 3.36 10.55 -31.75
CA LEU A 651 3.06 10.16 -33.13
C LEU A 651 1.93 10.98 -33.75
N VAL A 652 0.79 11.07 -33.05
CA VAL A 652 -0.37 11.83 -33.52
C VAL A 652 -0.02 13.31 -33.68
N GLY A 653 0.70 13.88 -32.71
CA GLY A 653 1.20 15.25 -32.81
C GLY A 653 2.08 15.43 -34.05
N GLY A 654 2.99 14.50 -34.32
CA GLY A 654 3.93 14.60 -35.45
C GLY A 654 3.25 14.55 -36.80
N VAL A 655 2.30 13.61 -36.96
CA VAL A 655 1.47 13.53 -38.17
C VAL A 655 0.71 14.83 -38.40
N VAL A 656 0.16 15.43 -37.34
CA VAL A 656 -0.60 16.68 -37.46
C VAL A 656 0.32 17.88 -37.71
N VAL A 657 1.51 17.96 -37.10
CA VAL A 657 2.50 19.00 -37.40
C VAL A 657 2.88 18.96 -38.87
N ASP A 658 3.28 17.79 -39.38
CA ASP A 658 3.73 17.63 -40.77
C ASP A 658 2.63 17.89 -41.80
N ALA A 659 1.38 17.55 -41.46
CA ALA A 659 0.24 17.78 -42.35
C ALA A 659 -0.30 19.21 -42.29
N THR A 660 -0.07 19.94 -41.19
CA THR A 660 -0.69 21.26 -40.96
C THR A 660 0.26 22.27 -40.32
N SER A 661 0.29 22.36 -38.98
CA SER A 661 1.13 23.30 -38.23
C SER A 661 1.22 22.93 -36.75
N THR A 662 2.21 23.49 -36.07
CA THR A 662 2.37 23.42 -34.61
C THR A 662 1.17 24.02 -33.86
N VAL A 663 0.54 25.07 -34.41
CA VAL A 663 -0.67 25.69 -33.83
C VAL A 663 -1.85 24.71 -33.84
N THR A 664 -2.08 24.01 -34.95
CA THR A 664 -3.16 23.03 -35.08
C THR A 664 -3.04 21.94 -34.02
N VAL A 665 -1.81 21.48 -33.76
CA VAL A 665 -1.52 20.50 -32.70
C VAL A 665 -1.88 21.02 -31.32
N MET A 666 -1.56 22.28 -31.02
CA MET A 666 -1.91 22.92 -29.74
C MET A 666 -3.42 23.00 -29.55
N LEU A 667 -4.17 23.37 -30.60
CA LEU A 667 -5.64 23.41 -30.57
C LEU A 667 -6.26 22.01 -30.41
N ALA A 668 -5.78 21.03 -31.18
CA ALA A 668 -6.26 19.65 -31.11
C ALA A 668 -5.98 19.02 -29.73
N GLY A 669 -4.77 19.24 -29.19
CA GLY A 669 -4.41 18.82 -27.84
C GLY A 669 -5.25 19.48 -26.76
N SER A 670 -5.55 20.77 -26.89
CA SER A 670 -6.47 21.48 -25.99
C SER A 670 -7.87 20.85 -26.00
N GLY A 671 -8.43 20.61 -27.20
CA GLY A 671 -9.72 19.93 -27.35
C GLY A 671 -9.72 18.54 -26.70
N LEU A 672 -8.66 17.75 -26.90
CA LEU A 672 -8.52 16.44 -26.29
C LEU A 672 -8.40 16.50 -24.76
N ALA A 673 -7.72 17.51 -24.21
CA ALA A 673 -7.63 17.76 -22.78
C ALA A 673 -9.00 18.17 -22.18
N VAL A 674 -9.82 18.95 -22.89
CA VAL A 674 -11.22 19.24 -22.52
C VAL A 674 -12.06 17.96 -22.50
N VAL A 675 -11.95 17.11 -23.53
CA VAL A 675 -12.62 15.80 -23.56
C VAL A 675 -12.21 14.96 -22.37
N ALA A 676 -10.92 14.95 -22.00
CA ALA A 676 -10.46 14.24 -20.82
C ALA A 676 -11.09 14.77 -19.52
N ALA A 677 -11.16 16.09 -19.35
CA ALA A 677 -11.82 16.71 -18.19
C ALA A 677 -13.32 16.33 -18.14
N ALA A 678 -14.01 16.33 -19.28
CA ALA A 678 -15.41 15.92 -19.39
C ALA A 678 -15.60 14.44 -19.03
N LEU A 679 -14.75 13.55 -19.53
CA LEU A 679 -14.75 12.13 -19.17
C LEU A 679 -14.55 11.92 -17.65
N ILE A 680 -13.61 12.65 -17.05
CA ILE A 680 -13.38 12.60 -15.60
C ILE A 680 -14.62 13.10 -14.84
N ALA A 681 -15.26 14.18 -15.30
CA ALA A 681 -16.46 14.73 -14.68
C ALA A 681 -17.67 13.78 -14.79
N ALA A 682 -17.86 13.13 -15.93
CA ALA A 682 -18.95 12.17 -16.17
C ALA A 682 -18.92 10.99 -15.17
N THR A 683 -17.73 10.55 -14.74
CA THR A 683 -17.59 9.49 -13.72
C THR A 683 -18.07 9.89 -12.31
N ARG A 684 -18.42 11.16 -12.07
CA ARG A 684 -18.99 11.65 -10.80
C ARG A 684 -20.49 11.40 -10.68
N GLY A 685 -21.20 11.17 -11.80
CA GLY A 685 -22.66 11.12 -11.86
C GLY A 685 -23.32 9.95 -11.13
N SER A 686 -22.60 8.86 -10.82
CA SER A 686 -23.20 7.61 -10.33
C SER A 686 -23.34 7.50 -8.79
N ARG A 687 -23.17 8.58 -8.01
CA ARG A 687 -23.23 8.54 -6.52
C ARG A 687 -24.14 9.57 -5.85
N ARG A 688 -25.04 10.23 -6.58
CA ARG A 688 -26.15 10.99 -5.96
C ARG A 688 -27.44 10.18 -5.94
N ILE A 689 -27.47 9.08 -5.18
CA ILE A 689 -28.73 8.63 -4.58
C ILE A 689 -28.80 9.34 -3.23
N ARG A 690 -29.71 10.31 -3.14
CA ARG A 690 -30.06 11.03 -1.91
C ARG A 690 -30.40 10.01 -0.82
N VAL A 691 -29.57 9.93 0.22
CA VAL A 691 -30.02 9.45 1.53
C VAL A 691 -30.92 10.56 2.07
N LEU A 692 -32.22 10.43 1.83
CA LEU A 692 -33.22 11.21 2.55
C LEU A 692 -33.22 10.71 4.00
N CYS A 693 -32.97 11.64 4.92
CA CYS A 693 -33.13 11.46 6.35
C CYS A 693 -34.48 10.82 6.68
N LEU A 694 -34.46 9.61 7.23
CA LEU A 694 -35.48 9.17 8.18
C LEU A 694 -34.88 9.29 9.58
N VAL A 695 -35.06 10.48 10.15
CA VAL A 695 -34.99 10.70 11.60
C VAL A 695 -36.15 9.91 12.19
N ARG A 696 -35.85 8.74 12.78
CA ARG A 696 -36.81 8.00 13.61
C ARG A 696 -36.63 8.48 15.05
N GLN A 697 -37.60 9.25 15.53
CA GLN A 697 -37.81 9.60 16.94
C GLN A 697 -37.93 8.34 17.83
N PRO A 698 -37.59 8.43 19.12
CA PRO A 698 -37.53 7.29 20.03
C PRO A 698 -38.94 6.87 20.49
N PHE A 699 -39.21 5.58 20.46
CA PHE A 699 -40.43 5.02 21.04
C PHE A 699 -40.22 4.80 22.54
N ASP A 700 -41.00 5.54 23.32
CA ASP A 700 -41.21 5.35 24.76
C ASP A 700 -42.07 4.10 24.99
N THR A 701 -41.68 3.28 25.95
CA THR A 701 -42.41 2.09 26.38
C THR A 701 -43.01 2.33 27.74
N ARG A 702 -44.31 2.63 27.80
CA ARG A 702 -45.12 2.41 29.01
C ARG A 702 -46.55 2.01 28.67
N ARG A 703 -46.91 0.80 29.14
CA ARG A 703 -48.24 0.38 29.63
C ARG A 703 -49.36 0.38 28.59
N ARG A 704 -50.39 -0.48 28.61
CA ARG A 704 -50.82 -1.65 29.38
C ARG A 704 -52.12 -2.09 28.66
N LEU A 705 -52.39 -3.40 28.70
CA LEU A 705 -53.72 -4.01 28.87
C LEU A 705 -54.80 -3.88 27.79
N GLY A 706 -55.39 -5.04 27.46
CA GLY A 706 -56.77 -5.24 26.98
C GLY A 706 -56.97 -4.82 25.52
N GLY A 707 -57.57 -5.60 24.64
CA GLY A 707 -58.68 -6.53 24.84
C GLY A 707 -59.74 -6.16 23.80
N ARG A 708 -59.97 -7.08 22.86
CA ARG A 708 -61.17 -7.31 22.03
C ARG A 708 -61.85 -6.14 21.29
N ASP A 709 -62.02 -6.44 20.00
CA ASP A 709 -63.23 -6.33 19.19
C ASP A 709 -63.86 -4.95 18.94
N GLY A 710 -64.09 -4.70 17.65
CA GLY A 710 -65.38 -4.15 17.22
C GLY A 710 -65.34 -2.79 16.54
N GLN A 711 -65.33 -2.85 15.19
CA GLN A 711 -66.15 -2.03 14.27
C GLN A 711 -65.90 -0.51 14.24
N ALA A 712 -65.34 -0.02 13.12
CA ALA A 712 -66.08 0.56 11.97
C ALA A 712 -66.51 2.01 12.27
N VAL A 713 -66.20 3.02 11.46
CA VAL A 713 -66.59 3.20 10.06
C VAL A 713 -65.78 4.37 9.42
N HIS A 714 -65.63 4.29 8.10
CA HIS A 714 -65.38 5.30 7.05
C HIS A 714 -64.03 5.20 6.34
N GLN A 715 -63.96 4.49 5.21
CA GLN A 715 -64.40 4.80 3.84
C GLN A 715 -63.28 5.41 2.98
N GLN A 716 -63.06 4.72 1.84
CA GLN A 716 -62.49 5.22 0.59
C GLN A 716 -60.96 5.31 0.47
N THR A 717 -60.34 4.15 0.22
CA THR A 717 -59.27 4.02 -0.78
C THR A 717 -59.55 2.84 -1.71
N ASN A 718 -59.24 3.07 -2.98
CA ASN A 718 -59.62 2.31 -4.16
C ASN A 718 -59.13 0.87 -4.23
N SER A 719 -59.98 0.06 -4.86
CA SER A 719 -59.71 -1.19 -5.53
C SER A 719 -58.78 -1.04 -6.75
N LYS A 720 -57.92 -2.06 -6.91
CA LYS A 720 -57.39 -2.71 -8.13
C LYS A 720 -56.37 -3.72 -7.60
N GLU A 721 -56.79 -4.88 -7.11
CA GLU A 721 -57.08 -6.09 -7.89
C GLU A 721 -56.05 -6.40 -9.01
N GLN A 722 -55.45 -7.58 -8.84
CA GLN A 722 -55.10 -8.57 -9.88
C GLN A 722 -53.73 -8.53 -10.58
N ALA A 723 -53.14 -9.73 -10.53
CA ALA A 723 -52.10 -10.35 -11.36
C ALA A 723 -50.62 -10.11 -10.97
N CYS A 724 -49.76 -11.12 -10.87
CA CYS A 724 -49.87 -12.58 -10.80
C CYS A 724 -48.47 -13.11 -10.43
N GLU A 725 -48.41 -14.24 -9.73
CA GLU A 725 -47.19 -15.05 -9.57
C GLU A 725 -46.76 -15.68 -10.92
N SER A 726 -45.49 -16.11 -10.97
CA SER A 726 -44.91 -17.08 -11.91
C SER A 726 -44.50 -16.62 -13.32
N ALA A 727 -43.19 -16.74 -13.62
CA ALA A 727 -42.68 -17.43 -14.82
C ALA A 727 -41.15 -17.25 -14.95
N ILE A 728 -40.41 -18.17 -14.33
CA ILE A 728 -39.09 -18.60 -14.78
C ILE A 728 -39.34 -19.73 -15.81
N TRP A 729 -38.67 -19.65 -16.97
CA TRP A 729 -38.60 -20.59 -18.13
C TRP A 729 -39.69 -20.55 -19.23
N SER A 730 -39.33 -20.11 -20.45
CA SER A 730 -38.95 -21.02 -21.57
C SER A 730 -38.90 -20.33 -22.96
N ARG A 731 -37.89 -20.74 -23.77
CA ARG A 731 -37.77 -20.74 -25.28
C ARG A 731 -37.61 -19.39 -26.01
N ARG A 732 -36.47 -19.12 -26.71
CA ARG A 732 -36.08 -19.48 -28.11
C ARG A 732 -37.11 -18.99 -29.14
N ARG A 733 -36.85 -18.26 -30.25
CA ARG A 733 -35.77 -18.05 -31.28
C ARG A 733 -36.27 -16.92 -32.25
N PRO A 734 -35.76 -16.66 -33.48
CA PRO A 734 -34.41 -16.64 -34.11
C PRO A 734 -34.05 -15.19 -34.55
N TRP A 735 -32.83 -14.75 -34.82
CA TRP A 735 -31.81 -15.12 -35.82
C TRP A 735 -30.43 -14.64 -35.34
#